data_AF-A0A9P0FQF3-F1
#
_entry.id   AF-A0A9P0FQF3-F1
#
_cell.length_a   1.000
_cell.length_b   1.000
_cell.length_c   1.000
_cell.angle_alpha   90.00
_cell.angle_beta   90.00
_cell.angle_gamma   90.00
#
_symmetry.space_group_name_H-M   'P 1'
#
loop_
_entity.id
_entity.type
_entity.pdbx_description
1 polymer ?
#
loop_
_entity_poly.entity_id
_entity_poly.type
_entity_poly.pdbx_seq_one_letter_code
_entity_poly.pdbx_strand_id
1 'polypeptide(L)'
;MPKIPYKSEKNHEDDEDYEIVSFEDFCDKSPGSKTDLLTLNDNINYRLCYESDKGSKLAETEGETSRSADRHSETSLNGPKSVTFKRKLSNSFAPFGRYNAKAGRAPLFSGVIPKPRNEGESTSREHRYQRFSEQRNIFRRAWEHLPGLGSGMLGVALVCALCVGAWWAVGGAVGGTWGEEHYRKLWERTHPDAITKPLSPMPYEKQMPEYRYHDHNNLSTKNKSNGTDTRKKSDLNKKNVYPERTVEVLQDMCAKVEENMKFDCLPQGKINEKECVKRGCCWKSSDTQGVPYCYYPSHYDTFRFLNMTEDRHGMSVYLEKVRPSGYPGDFDTVRMDFKYLSDDVLQIKIYDADHKRFEPMIPEITMVSKPLTKMRYRVQVEGSVIGFKIVRNSDNVTVVNAQDVGGWILSDKMLQLSAVLPTSHIFGLGEKRARFMNNLQWNTFALFNRDRAPVEDANLYGTQPFYLAVEHDGKSHGMLLLNSNAMDIVLQPSPGITYRTTGGILNFFVMMGPEPKQVVAQYTEIIGRPFMPPYWSLGFHLCRFNYNSVNATRSVWKANRDAGIPFDVQWNDIDYMKDHNDFTIDTKRFGGLPEFVREIHAEGMHYVIIVDAGVGVSDKPGTYPPYDRGVAMDIFVKNSTNQILIGQVWNTGVTVYPDFTHPNSSSYWLEMMSNFHKAVPYDGAWIDMNEPSNFRDGTASGSCAPEQLPYSPHTDGDLRTHTLCMDAKQYAGVHADVHNLYSITEAVATYFSLAEIRGKRPFIITRSSFVGTGKYSGHWSGDISSDWHDMKMTIPELLSFSLFGIPMMGADICGFNGDTTVELCKRWMQLGAFYPFSRNHNSDRAIAQDPVSMGPAVVEASRKSLRLRYRLLPYYYTLFWRAHVYGDTVVRPLFFE
;
A
#
# COMPACT_ATOMS: atom_id res chain seq x y z
N MET A 1 -27.07 7.60 15.83
CA MET A 1 -26.70 6.19 16.11
C MET A 1 -26.93 5.88 17.58
N PRO A 2 -27.12 4.60 17.99
CA PRO A 2 -27.22 4.27 19.41
C PRO A 2 -25.92 4.58 20.15
N LYS A 3 -26.12 5.03 21.38
CA LYS A 3 -25.10 5.34 22.39
C LYS A 3 -24.68 4.02 23.07
N ILE A 4 -23.38 3.75 23.18
CA ILE A 4 -22.83 2.50 23.74
C ILE A 4 -22.11 2.82 25.06
N PRO A 5 -22.39 2.09 26.14
CA PRO A 5 -21.61 2.19 27.37
C PRO A 5 -20.19 1.64 27.14
N TYR A 6 -19.18 2.47 27.37
CA TYR A 6 -17.75 2.19 27.16
C TYR A 6 -17.00 2.37 28.47
N LYS A 7 -16.18 1.38 28.85
CA LYS A 7 -15.40 1.43 30.09
C LYS A 7 -14.14 2.28 29.89
N SER A 8 -14.05 3.39 30.60
CA SER A 8 -12.90 4.29 30.61
C SER A 8 -11.68 3.62 31.28
N GLU A 9 -10.50 3.67 30.66
CA GLU A 9 -9.24 3.21 31.28
C GLU A 9 -8.69 4.21 32.32
N LYS A 10 -9.31 5.38 32.49
CA LYS A 10 -8.94 6.36 33.50
C LYS A 10 -9.75 6.10 34.76
N ASN A 11 -9.32 5.13 35.55
CA ASN A 11 -9.26 5.14 37.02
C ASN A 11 -8.91 3.73 37.50
N HIS A 12 -7.79 3.62 38.21
CA HIS A 12 -7.55 2.49 39.08
C HIS A 12 -8.41 2.68 40.33
N GLU A 13 -9.04 1.59 40.76
CA GLU A 13 -9.87 1.41 41.98
C GLU A 13 -11.39 1.62 41.78
N ASP A 14 -12.09 0.49 41.74
CA ASP A 14 -13.45 0.18 42.20
C ASP A 14 -14.69 0.97 41.74
N ASP A 15 -14.62 1.93 40.80
CA ASP A 15 -15.82 2.55 40.22
C ASP A 15 -16.17 2.00 38.81
N GLU A 16 -17.36 1.40 38.67
CA GLU A 16 -17.97 0.96 37.40
C GLU A 16 -18.52 2.14 36.57
N ASP A 17 -17.69 3.15 36.29
CA ASP A 17 -18.11 4.28 35.46
C ASP A 17 -17.99 3.93 33.97
N TYR A 18 -19.13 3.63 33.35
CA TYR A 18 -19.28 3.51 31.90
C TYR A 18 -19.55 4.89 31.28
N GLU A 19 -18.65 5.36 30.41
CA GLU A 19 -18.91 6.52 29.56
C GLU A 19 -19.82 6.14 28.40
N ILE A 20 -20.87 6.91 28.16
CA ILE A 20 -21.75 6.71 27.02
C ILE A 20 -21.13 7.39 25.80
N VAL A 21 -20.49 6.61 24.91
CA VAL A 21 -19.91 7.10 23.65
C VAL A 21 -20.79 6.74 22.46
N SER A 22 -20.73 7.52 21.38
CA SER A 22 -21.39 7.10 20.13
C SER A 22 -20.66 5.88 19.54
N PHE A 23 -21.38 4.97 18.88
CA PHE A 23 -20.76 3.84 18.17
C PHE A 23 -19.69 4.32 17.16
N GLU A 24 -19.89 5.49 16.60
CA GLU A 24 -18.98 6.11 15.65
C GLU A 24 -17.69 6.58 16.32
N ASP A 25 -17.77 7.28 17.45
CA ASP A 25 -16.57 7.69 18.22
C ASP A 25 -15.77 6.48 18.72
N PHE A 26 -16.45 5.38 19.04
CA PHE A 26 -15.80 4.12 19.37
C PHE A 26 -15.05 3.53 18.16
N CYS A 27 -15.62 3.65 16.97
CA CYS A 27 -15.07 3.16 15.71
C CYS A 27 -13.99 4.08 15.10
N ASP A 28 -13.95 5.37 15.45
CA ASP A 28 -13.07 6.37 14.82
C ASP A 28 -11.80 6.69 15.64
N LYS A 29 -11.29 5.69 16.37
CA LYS A 29 -10.05 5.82 17.15
C LYS A 29 -8.82 5.94 16.25
N SER A 30 -7.85 6.74 16.71
CA SER A 30 -6.57 6.92 16.01
C SER A 30 -5.88 5.59 15.66
N PRO A 31 -5.17 5.50 14.51
CA PRO A 31 -4.38 4.32 14.16
C PRO A 31 -3.42 3.91 15.29
N GLY A 32 -3.42 2.62 15.67
CA GLY A 32 -2.52 2.07 16.68
C GLY A 32 -3.00 2.12 18.13
N SER A 33 -4.26 2.49 18.41
CA SER A 33 -4.82 2.37 19.77
C SER A 33 -4.88 0.88 20.20
N LYS A 34 -4.46 0.52 21.42
CA LYS A 34 -4.45 -0.89 21.91
C LYS A 34 -5.83 -1.58 21.90
N THR A 35 -6.90 -0.81 21.77
CA THR A 35 -8.29 -1.25 21.81
C THR A 35 -8.89 -1.59 20.44
N ASP A 36 -8.12 -1.53 19.36
CA ASP A 36 -8.64 -1.56 17.98
C ASP A 36 -9.31 -2.89 17.57
N LEU A 37 -9.08 -3.99 18.30
CA LEU A 37 -9.42 -5.34 17.78
C LEU A 37 -10.26 -6.22 18.71
N LEU A 38 -10.19 -6.07 20.04
CA LEU A 38 -10.81 -7.03 20.96
C LEU A 38 -12.28 -6.72 21.30
N THR A 39 -12.70 -5.45 21.25
CA THR A 39 -14.03 -5.04 21.73
C THR A 39 -15.13 -4.99 20.65
N LEU A 40 -14.79 -5.16 19.36
CA LEU A 40 -15.81 -5.14 18.28
C LEU A 40 -16.60 -6.46 18.24
N ASN A 41 -15.91 -7.60 18.41
CA ASN A 41 -16.51 -8.93 18.33
C ASN A 41 -17.43 -9.22 19.54
N ASP A 42 -17.04 -8.78 20.74
CA ASP A 42 -17.84 -8.96 21.96
C ASP A 42 -19.11 -8.08 21.96
N ASN A 43 -19.05 -6.87 21.38
CA ASN A 43 -20.18 -5.94 21.34
C ASN A 43 -21.17 -6.19 20.18
N ILE A 44 -20.72 -6.68 19.03
CA ILE A 44 -21.62 -7.06 17.92
C ILE A 44 -22.45 -8.29 18.31
N ASN A 45 -21.86 -9.27 18.98
CA ASN A 45 -22.59 -10.44 19.51
C ASN A 45 -23.64 -10.04 20.57
N TYR A 46 -23.35 -9.01 21.38
CA TYR A 46 -24.32 -8.46 22.33
C TYR A 46 -25.57 -7.90 21.65
N ARG A 47 -25.43 -7.24 20.49
CA ARG A 47 -26.55 -6.63 19.76
C ARG A 47 -27.43 -7.65 19.05
N LEU A 48 -26.84 -8.71 18.48
CA LEU A 48 -27.60 -9.80 17.87
C LEU A 48 -28.40 -10.60 18.92
N CYS A 49 -27.85 -10.81 20.12
CA CYS A 49 -28.60 -11.43 21.22
C CYS A 49 -29.74 -10.54 21.70
N TYR A 50 -29.51 -9.23 21.88
CA TYR A 50 -30.52 -8.30 22.39
C TYR A 50 -31.69 -8.03 21.42
N GLU A 51 -31.47 -8.12 20.11
CA GLU A 51 -32.55 -8.06 19.11
C GLU A 51 -33.29 -9.40 18.97
N SER A 52 -32.62 -10.54 19.21
CA SER A 52 -33.29 -11.85 19.24
C SER A 52 -34.22 -12.04 20.44
N ASP A 53 -33.87 -11.47 21.61
CA ASP A 53 -34.70 -11.55 22.82
C ASP A 53 -35.86 -10.55 22.88
N LYS A 54 -35.94 -9.61 21.92
CA LYS A 54 -37.10 -8.73 21.74
C LYS A 54 -38.10 -9.26 20.71
N GLY A 55 -37.83 -10.40 20.08
CA GLY A 55 -38.65 -11.01 19.04
C GLY A 55 -39.63 -12.10 19.47
N SER A 56 -39.82 -12.35 20.77
CA SER A 56 -40.63 -13.50 21.23
C SER A 56 -41.50 -13.24 22.47
N LYS A 57 -42.26 -12.14 22.49
CA LYS A 57 -43.50 -12.07 23.31
C LYS A 57 -44.60 -11.32 22.56
N LEU A 58 -45.29 -12.05 21.70
CA LEU A 58 -46.58 -11.68 21.13
C LEU A 58 -47.51 -12.88 21.33
N ALA A 59 -48.24 -12.87 22.44
CA ALA A 59 -49.46 -13.66 22.64
C ALA A 59 -50.31 -13.00 23.75
N GLU A 60 -51.47 -12.50 23.30
CA GLU A 60 -52.77 -12.41 23.99
C GLU A 60 -52.87 -11.70 25.36
N THR A 61 -53.53 -10.54 25.38
CA THR A 61 -54.89 -10.39 25.97
C THR A 61 -55.46 -8.97 25.79
N GLU A 62 -56.78 -8.92 25.65
CA GLU A 62 -57.66 -7.78 25.37
C GLU A 62 -57.79 -6.78 26.54
N GLY A 63 -58.25 -5.55 26.26
CA GLY A 63 -58.93 -4.70 27.26
C GLY A 63 -58.65 -3.19 27.26
N GLU A 64 -59.49 -2.45 26.53
CA GLU A 64 -60.10 -1.13 26.84
C GLU A 64 -59.35 0.05 27.53
N THR A 65 -59.38 1.20 26.82
CA THR A 65 -59.74 2.58 27.24
C THR A 65 -58.76 3.53 27.98
N SER A 66 -58.42 4.59 27.23
CA SER A 66 -58.56 6.04 27.57
C SER A 66 -57.42 6.87 28.19
N ARG A 67 -57.20 8.02 27.50
CA ARG A 67 -56.89 9.40 27.96
C ARG A 67 -55.49 9.85 28.42
N SER A 68 -54.96 10.77 27.60
CA SER A 68 -54.50 12.15 27.88
C SER A 68 -53.18 12.44 28.63
N ALA A 69 -52.30 13.11 27.89
CA ALA A 69 -51.74 14.46 28.11
C ALA A 69 -50.61 14.73 29.12
N ASP A 70 -49.69 15.56 28.60
CA ASP A 70 -48.86 16.60 29.22
C ASP A 70 -47.44 16.31 29.76
N ARG A 71 -46.48 16.87 28.98
CA ARG A 71 -45.45 17.87 29.34
C ARG A 71 -44.83 17.80 30.74
N HIS A 72 -43.49 17.80 30.80
CA HIS A 72 -42.72 18.92 31.34
C HIS A 72 -41.23 18.87 30.93
N SER A 73 -40.75 20.05 30.55
CA SER A 73 -39.37 20.49 30.35
C SER A 73 -38.63 20.65 31.69
N GLU A 74 -37.29 20.54 31.70
CA GLU A 74 -36.45 21.57 32.31
C GLU A 74 -34.97 21.46 31.93
N THR A 75 -34.38 22.65 31.85
CA THR A 75 -33.08 23.03 31.31
C THR A 75 -32.05 23.31 32.41
N SER A 76 -30.78 23.38 31.99
CA SER A 76 -29.80 24.44 32.31
C SER A 76 -28.66 24.22 33.34
N LEU A 77 -27.44 24.28 32.76
CA LEU A 77 -26.26 25.11 33.12
C LEU A 77 -25.40 24.77 34.36
N ASN A 78 -24.09 24.61 34.12
CA ASN A 78 -23.04 25.58 34.54
C ASN A 78 -21.66 25.24 33.93
N GLY A 79 -20.98 26.24 33.34
CA GLY A 79 -19.54 26.18 32.98
C GLY A 79 -18.66 26.73 34.11
N PRO A 80 -17.48 27.33 33.83
CA PRO A 80 -16.34 26.87 33.04
C PRO A 80 -15.05 26.79 33.91
N LYS A 81 -14.01 26.05 33.50
CA LYS A 81 -12.64 26.25 34.02
C LYS A 81 -11.57 26.14 32.95
N SER A 82 -10.75 27.19 32.87
CA SER A 82 -9.58 27.36 32.03
C SER A 82 -8.43 26.43 32.42
N VAL A 83 -7.67 25.93 31.45
CA VAL A 83 -6.31 25.42 31.68
C VAL A 83 -5.39 25.92 30.57
N THR A 84 -4.36 26.67 30.98
CA THR A 84 -3.25 27.11 30.15
C THR A 84 -2.24 25.97 30.01
N PHE A 85 -1.90 25.55 28.79
CA PHE A 85 -0.78 24.63 28.54
C PHE A 85 0.22 25.27 27.57
N LYS A 86 1.42 25.60 28.09
CA LYS A 86 2.62 25.78 27.28
C LYS A 86 3.19 24.39 26.98
N ARG A 87 3.36 24.03 25.71
CA ARG A 87 4.15 22.85 25.34
C ARG A 87 5.13 23.18 24.22
N LYS A 88 6.39 22.80 24.49
CA LYS A 88 7.55 22.92 23.60
C LYS A 88 7.37 22.04 22.36
N LEU A 89 7.66 22.61 21.19
CA LEU A 89 7.93 21.87 19.96
C LEU A 89 9.30 21.17 20.06
N SER A 90 9.32 19.86 19.87
CA SER A 90 10.41 19.13 19.20
C SER A 90 10.03 17.65 19.13
N ASN A 91 9.81 17.12 17.92
CA ASN A 91 10.32 15.84 17.45
C ASN A 91 9.90 15.67 15.98
N SER A 92 10.89 15.78 15.09
CA SER A 92 10.82 15.49 13.67
C SER A 92 10.66 13.99 13.44
N PHE A 93 9.62 13.57 12.71
CA PHE A 93 9.50 12.24 12.14
C PHE A 93 9.66 12.33 10.62
N ALA A 94 10.68 11.67 10.08
CA ALA A 94 10.83 11.43 8.64
C ALA A 94 10.41 9.97 8.37
N PRO A 95 9.43 9.70 7.49
CA PRO A 95 8.94 8.34 7.22
C PRO A 95 9.86 7.51 6.31
N PHE A 96 11.03 8.03 5.93
CA PHE A 96 11.99 7.34 5.05
C PHE A 96 13.36 7.22 5.74
N GLY A 97 13.62 6.04 6.32
CA GLY A 97 14.87 5.71 7.00
C GLY A 97 16.01 5.38 6.01
N ARG A 98 17.17 6.02 6.18
CA ARG A 98 18.41 5.78 5.42
C ARG A 98 19.09 4.46 5.78
N TYR A 99 19.65 3.80 4.77
CA TYR A 99 20.72 2.80 4.94
C TYR A 99 22.11 3.46 4.84
N ASN A 100 23.00 3.09 5.77
CA ASN A 100 24.35 3.60 5.98
C ASN A 100 25.34 3.23 4.86
N ALA A 101 26.16 4.20 4.42
CA ALA A 101 27.42 3.96 3.72
C ALA A 101 28.60 4.42 4.59
N LYS A 102 29.53 3.51 4.91
CA LYS A 102 30.72 3.72 5.76
C LYS A 102 31.87 4.40 4.99
N ALA A 103 32.49 5.42 5.59
CA ALA A 103 33.95 5.61 5.65
C ALA A 103 34.28 6.69 6.71
N GLY A 104 35.27 6.42 7.57
CA GLY A 104 35.41 7.08 8.87
C GLY A 104 36.34 8.31 8.96
N ARG A 105 36.19 9.05 10.06
CA ARG A 105 37.25 9.67 10.87
C ARG A 105 36.70 10.04 12.26
N ALA A 106 37.62 10.10 13.23
CA ALA A 106 37.48 10.09 14.69
C ALA A 106 36.76 11.31 15.31
N PRO A 107 36.40 11.29 16.62
CA PRO A 107 35.42 12.18 17.22
C PRO A 107 36.03 13.55 17.54
N LEU A 108 35.35 14.60 17.12
CA LEU A 108 35.64 15.97 17.52
C LEU A 108 34.45 16.52 18.29
N PHE A 109 34.78 17.07 19.47
CA PHE A 109 33.97 17.83 20.41
C PHE A 109 33.27 17.06 21.54
N SER A 110 34.12 16.72 22.52
CA SER A 110 33.91 17.18 23.89
C SER A 110 33.59 18.69 23.95
N GLY A 111 32.55 19.07 24.69
CA GLY A 111 32.42 20.42 25.22
C GLY A 111 31.04 21.05 25.05
N VAL A 112 30.15 20.80 26.01
CA VAL A 112 29.40 21.89 26.66
C VAL A 112 29.27 21.54 28.15
N ILE A 113 29.98 22.32 28.96
CA ILE A 113 29.92 22.38 30.42
C ILE A 113 28.60 23.09 30.80
N PRO A 114 27.81 22.57 31.75
CA PRO A 114 26.67 23.32 32.29
C PRO A 114 27.18 24.52 33.11
N LYS A 115 26.73 25.74 32.77
CA LYS A 115 26.92 26.91 33.65
C LYS A 115 26.02 26.80 34.90
N PRO A 116 26.52 27.24 36.07
CA PRO A 116 25.91 27.01 37.37
C PRO A 116 24.73 27.95 37.62
N ARG A 117 23.76 27.46 38.38
CA ARG A 117 22.64 28.24 38.90
C ARG A 117 23.11 28.92 40.18
N ASN A 118 22.98 30.25 40.25
CA ASN A 118 23.34 31.06 41.41
C ASN A 118 22.58 30.61 42.66
N GLU A 119 23.34 30.41 43.74
CA GLU A 119 22.87 30.36 45.12
C GLU A 119 22.58 31.77 45.63
N GLY A 120 21.63 31.86 46.57
CA GLY A 120 21.29 33.07 47.30
C GLY A 120 20.28 32.77 48.41
N GLU A 121 20.81 32.30 49.54
CA GLU A 121 20.36 32.46 50.95
C GLU A 121 18.96 31.97 51.40
N SER A 122 18.75 31.44 52.61
CA SER A 122 19.61 30.86 53.65
C SER A 122 18.73 30.28 54.78
N THR A 123 19.29 29.29 55.50
CA THR A 123 18.97 28.81 56.87
C THR A 123 17.78 27.84 57.09
N SER A 124 17.89 26.72 57.82
CA SER A 124 18.84 26.20 58.85
C SER A 124 18.83 24.65 58.82
N ARG A 125 19.97 23.94 58.87
CA ARG A 125 20.58 23.22 60.04
C ARG A 125 19.53 22.58 60.99
N GLU A 126 19.56 21.28 61.37
CA GLU A 126 20.71 20.50 61.81
C GLU A 126 20.45 18.96 61.95
N HIS A 127 21.54 18.21 61.75
CA HIS A 127 21.96 16.83 62.07
C HIS A 127 21.19 15.81 62.95
N ARG A 128 21.23 14.55 62.44
CA ARG A 128 21.54 13.21 63.05
C ARG A 128 21.00 12.84 64.44
N TYR A 129 20.41 11.64 64.55
CA TYR A 129 20.94 10.49 65.35
C TYR A 129 20.20 9.18 65.02
N GLN A 130 20.96 8.07 64.92
CA GLN A 130 20.47 6.68 64.96
C GLN A 130 20.07 6.27 66.39
N ARG A 131 19.06 5.40 66.55
CA ARG A 131 19.06 4.29 67.52
C ARG A 131 17.97 3.25 67.26
N PHE A 132 18.35 1.99 67.53
CA PHE A 132 17.60 0.74 67.57
C PHE A 132 16.37 0.79 68.50
N SER A 133 15.30 0.01 68.21
CA SER A 133 14.98 -1.28 68.89
C SER A 133 13.49 -1.71 68.79
N GLU A 134 13.29 -3.02 68.63
CA GLU A 134 12.21 -3.87 69.19
C GLU A 134 10.77 -3.90 68.61
N GLN A 135 10.55 -4.85 67.70
CA GLN A 135 9.68 -6.04 67.83
C GLN A 135 8.59 -6.08 68.93
N ARG A 136 7.31 -6.38 68.58
CA ARG A 136 6.66 -7.72 68.66
C ARG A 136 5.13 -7.75 68.47
N ASN A 137 4.70 -8.76 67.69
CA ASN A 137 3.55 -9.66 67.89
C ASN A 137 2.09 -9.16 67.75
N ILE A 138 1.49 -9.41 66.57
CA ILE A 138 0.02 -9.55 66.37
C ILE A 138 -0.39 -10.94 65.83
N PHE A 139 0.55 -11.83 65.51
CA PHE A 139 0.26 -13.18 64.97
C PHE A 139 -0.29 -14.22 65.97
N ARG A 140 -0.86 -13.81 67.11
CA ARG A 140 -1.40 -14.73 68.13
C ARG A 140 -2.90 -14.54 68.46
N ARG A 141 -3.72 -14.08 67.51
CA ARG A 141 -5.19 -13.97 67.73
C ARG A 141 -6.10 -14.38 66.57
N ALA A 142 -5.59 -15.00 65.51
CA ALA A 142 -6.44 -15.41 64.38
C ALA A 142 -6.62 -16.92 64.20
N TRP A 143 -6.07 -17.76 65.09
CA TRP A 143 -6.02 -19.22 64.86
C TRP A 143 -6.86 -20.09 65.80
N GLU A 144 -7.82 -19.53 66.54
CA GLU A 144 -8.68 -20.31 67.45
C GLU A 144 -10.17 -20.35 67.05
N HIS A 145 -10.54 -19.91 65.83
CA HIS A 145 -11.95 -19.84 65.42
C HIS A 145 -12.29 -20.41 64.04
N LEU A 146 -11.71 -21.55 63.64
CA LEU A 146 -12.24 -22.33 62.50
C LEU A 146 -12.08 -23.85 62.72
N PRO A 147 -13.11 -24.55 63.25
CA PRO A 147 -13.21 -25.99 63.12
C PRO A 147 -14.06 -26.36 61.89
N GLY A 148 -13.56 -27.28 61.06
CA GLY A 148 -14.38 -28.03 60.10
C GLY A 148 -14.11 -27.75 58.63
N LEU A 149 -12.92 -28.13 58.13
CA LEU A 149 -12.70 -28.31 56.70
C LEU A 149 -12.28 -29.75 56.44
N GLY A 150 -13.23 -30.53 55.93
CA GLY A 150 -13.07 -31.93 55.57
C GLY A 150 -12.07 -32.14 54.42
N SER A 151 -11.60 -33.37 54.34
CA SER A 151 -10.60 -33.98 53.46
C SER A 151 -10.73 -33.76 51.94
N GLY A 152 -11.70 -32.95 51.46
CA GLY A 152 -11.84 -32.59 50.05
C GLY A 152 -10.95 -31.42 49.59
N MET A 153 -10.62 -30.47 50.46
CA MET A 153 -9.83 -29.28 50.07
C MET A 153 -8.32 -29.56 49.89
N LEU A 154 -7.80 -30.59 50.55
CA LEU A 154 -6.41 -31.02 50.37
C LEU A 154 -6.17 -31.69 49.01
N GLY A 155 -7.19 -32.35 48.44
CA GLY A 155 -7.12 -32.91 47.08
C GLY A 155 -7.12 -31.81 46.01
N VAL A 156 -7.93 -30.76 46.18
CA VAL A 156 -7.99 -29.62 45.25
C VAL A 156 -6.71 -28.80 45.29
N ALA A 157 -6.13 -28.57 46.48
CA ALA A 157 -4.86 -27.85 46.62
C ALA A 157 -3.68 -28.60 45.97
N LEU A 158 -3.64 -29.94 46.06
CA LEU A 158 -2.62 -30.77 45.42
C LEU A 158 -2.76 -30.81 43.89
N VAL A 159 -4.00 -30.86 43.37
CA VAL A 159 -4.25 -30.78 41.92
C VAL A 159 -3.90 -29.39 41.37
N CYS A 160 -4.25 -28.31 42.07
CA CYS A 160 -3.85 -26.96 41.67
C CYS A 160 -2.33 -26.76 41.69
N ALA A 161 -1.63 -27.29 42.69
CA ALA A 161 -0.16 -27.22 42.74
C ALA A 161 0.52 -28.00 41.60
N LEU A 162 -0.02 -29.17 41.23
CA LEU A 162 0.47 -29.96 40.10
C LEU A 162 0.15 -29.31 38.75
N CYS A 163 -1.01 -28.68 38.59
CA CYS A 163 -1.37 -27.92 37.39
C CYS A 163 -0.49 -26.67 37.21
N VAL A 164 -0.16 -25.95 38.30
CA VAL A 164 0.76 -24.81 38.24
C VAL A 164 2.19 -25.25 37.93
N GLY A 165 2.64 -26.40 38.48
CA GLY A 165 3.93 -27.00 38.14
C GLY A 165 4.03 -27.43 36.68
N ALA A 166 2.96 -28.02 36.13
CA ALA A 166 2.87 -28.38 34.71
C ALA A 166 2.82 -27.13 33.81
N TRP A 167 2.15 -26.06 34.24
CA TRP A 167 2.08 -24.80 33.50
C TRP A 167 3.42 -24.07 33.48
N TRP A 168 4.21 -24.14 34.55
CA TRP A 168 5.60 -23.64 34.58
C TRP A 168 6.56 -24.46 33.72
N ALA A 169 6.40 -25.80 33.70
CA ALA A 169 7.23 -26.67 32.87
C ALA A 169 6.92 -26.54 31.37
N VAL A 170 5.65 -26.29 30.99
CA VAL A 170 5.24 -26.07 29.59
C VAL A 170 5.47 -24.62 29.15
N GLY A 171 5.25 -23.64 30.04
CA GLY A 171 5.51 -22.22 29.76
C GLY A 171 7.00 -21.90 29.57
N GLY A 172 7.88 -22.59 30.29
CA GLY A 172 9.34 -22.46 30.14
C GLY A 172 9.91 -23.07 28.85
N ALA A 173 9.18 -24.01 28.23
CA ALA A 173 9.62 -24.69 27.01
C ALA A 173 9.12 -24.02 25.71
N VAL A 174 8.17 -23.07 25.78
CA VAL A 174 7.50 -22.50 24.59
C VAL A 174 7.60 -20.96 24.51
N GLY A 175 8.17 -20.28 25.51
CA GLY A 175 8.23 -18.81 25.58
C GLY A 175 9.65 -18.21 25.52
N GLY A 176 10.35 -18.32 24.40
CA GLY A 176 11.59 -17.56 24.18
C GLY A 176 11.29 -16.10 23.84
N THR A 177 11.86 -15.15 24.60
CA THR A 177 12.18 -13.72 24.31
C THR A 177 12.03 -12.76 25.49
N TRP A 178 12.06 -13.23 26.74
CA TRP A 178 12.26 -12.37 27.91
C TRP A 178 13.36 -12.95 28.80
N GLY A 179 14.63 -12.55 28.60
CA GLY A 179 15.73 -13.09 29.39
C GLY A 179 17.09 -12.38 29.28
N GLU A 180 17.42 -11.80 28.13
CA GLU A 180 18.79 -11.30 27.89
C GLU A 180 19.14 -10.04 28.71
N GLU A 181 18.23 -9.06 28.82
CA GLU A 181 18.56 -7.79 29.46
C GLU A 181 18.55 -7.85 31.00
N HIS A 182 17.75 -8.77 31.57
CA HIS A 182 17.65 -8.94 33.01
C HIS A 182 18.83 -9.74 33.57
N TYR A 183 19.28 -10.78 32.86
CA TYR A 183 20.48 -11.54 33.25
C TYR A 183 21.75 -10.70 33.15
N ARG A 184 21.88 -9.84 32.13
CA ARG A 184 23.01 -8.91 32.01
C ARG A 184 23.07 -7.94 33.20
N LYS A 185 21.95 -7.33 33.58
CA LYS A 185 21.88 -6.40 34.72
C LYS A 185 22.07 -7.09 36.07
N LEU A 186 21.71 -8.37 36.20
CA LEU A 186 21.97 -9.18 37.40
C LEU A 186 23.44 -9.61 37.49
N TRP A 187 24.07 -9.91 36.36
CA TRP A 187 25.48 -10.27 36.26
C TRP A 187 26.40 -9.07 36.56
N GLU A 188 26.09 -7.90 36.01
CA GLU A 188 26.81 -6.64 36.26
C GLU A 188 26.70 -6.17 37.72
N ARG A 189 25.61 -6.49 38.41
CA ARG A 189 25.43 -6.19 39.84
C ARG A 189 26.19 -7.14 40.77
N THR A 190 26.50 -8.34 40.31
CA THR A 190 27.16 -9.39 41.12
C THR A 190 28.67 -9.42 40.93
N HIS A 191 29.21 -8.74 39.91
CA HIS A 191 30.66 -8.72 39.61
C HIS A 191 31.18 -7.29 39.32
N PRO A 192 31.03 -6.33 40.25
CA PRO A 192 31.39 -4.92 40.02
C PRO A 192 32.89 -4.68 39.77
N ASP A 193 33.75 -5.58 40.23
CA ASP A 193 35.22 -5.46 40.12
C ASP A 193 35.79 -5.93 38.77
N ALA A 194 34.95 -6.49 37.89
CA ALA A 194 35.36 -6.96 36.56
C ALA A 194 35.26 -5.87 35.46
N ILE A 195 34.85 -4.64 35.79
CA ILE A 195 34.62 -3.54 34.82
C ILE A 195 35.80 -2.56 34.74
N THR A 196 36.93 -2.83 35.41
CA THR A 196 38.11 -1.95 35.36
C THR A 196 39.40 -2.70 35.02
N LYS A 197 39.65 -2.88 33.72
CA LYS A 197 41.01 -2.87 33.12
C LYS A 197 40.92 -2.98 31.58
N PRO A 198 41.69 -2.19 30.81
CA PRO A 198 41.77 -2.34 29.36
C PRO A 198 42.65 -3.55 29.03
N LEU A 199 42.12 -4.49 28.24
CA LEU A 199 42.90 -5.60 27.71
C LEU A 199 43.65 -5.12 26.45
N SER A 200 44.97 -5.07 26.56
CA SER A 200 45.91 -4.94 25.43
C SER A 200 45.84 -6.18 24.53
N PRO A 201 46.14 -6.06 23.22
CA PRO A 201 46.05 -7.18 22.29
C PRO A 201 47.31 -8.04 22.36
N MET A 202 47.15 -9.36 22.52
CA MET A 202 48.20 -10.32 22.19
C MET A 202 47.62 -11.66 21.70
N PRO A 203 48.42 -12.43 20.93
CA PRO A 203 47.94 -13.24 19.81
C PRO A 203 47.95 -14.76 20.08
N TYR A 204 47.53 -15.52 19.06
CA TYR A 204 47.83 -16.93 18.76
C TYR A 204 46.82 -18.01 19.20
N GLU A 205 46.20 -18.61 18.17
CA GLU A 205 46.21 -20.06 17.86
C GLU A 205 46.00 -21.07 19.01
N LYS A 206 44.87 -21.79 18.98
CA LYS A 206 44.82 -23.27 19.13
C LYS A 206 43.42 -23.85 18.86
N GLN A 207 43.45 -24.99 18.17
CA GLN A 207 42.34 -25.91 17.86
C GLN A 207 41.63 -26.44 19.10
N MET A 208 40.32 -26.75 18.96
CA MET A 208 39.59 -27.87 19.58
C MET A 208 38.12 -27.87 19.09
N PRO A 209 37.34 -28.97 19.20
CA PRO A 209 37.34 -30.14 18.33
C PRO A 209 36.01 -30.31 17.55
N GLU A 210 36.05 -31.10 16.47
CA GLU A 210 34.87 -31.52 15.69
C GLU A 210 33.84 -32.26 16.57
N TYR A 211 32.59 -31.79 16.56
CA TYR A 211 31.43 -32.63 16.86
C TYR A 211 30.78 -33.08 15.56
N ARG A 212 30.92 -34.37 15.26
CA ARG A 212 30.20 -35.09 14.19
C ARG A 212 28.71 -35.10 14.49
N TYR A 213 27.90 -34.59 13.57
CA TYR A 213 26.54 -35.10 13.36
C TYR A 213 26.48 -35.78 12.00
N HIS A 214 25.97 -37.00 12.01
CA HIS A 214 25.96 -37.93 10.90
C HIS A 214 24.97 -37.51 9.82
N ASP A 215 25.45 -37.35 8.60
CA ASP A 215 24.64 -37.20 7.39
C ASP A 215 24.70 -38.51 6.58
N HIS A 216 23.55 -39.13 6.38
CA HIS A 216 23.36 -40.32 5.55
C HIS A 216 22.31 -40.00 4.48
N ASN A 217 22.72 -39.45 3.34
CA ASN A 217 22.77 -40.20 2.08
C ASN A 217 23.17 -39.28 0.93
N ASN A 218 24.41 -39.48 0.50
CA ASN A 218 25.06 -38.87 -0.63
C ASN A 218 25.18 -39.95 -1.73
N LEU A 219 24.70 -39.66 -2.93
CA LEU A 219 25.12 -40.35 -4.15
C LEU A 219 25.41 -39.29 -5.22
N SER A 220 26.57 -38.63 -5.09
CA SER A 220 27.28 -38.04 -6.22
C SER A 220 28.67 -38.66 -6.32
N THR A 221 28.90 -39.33 -7.45
CA THR A 221 30.12 -40.05 -7.79
C THR A 221 31.29 -39.12 -8.05
N LYS A 222 32.40 -39.44 -7.36
CA LYS A 222 33.75 -38.90 -7.51
C LYS A 222 34.24 -38.85 -8.96
N ASN A 223 35.06 -37.85 -9.26
CA ASN A 223 36.36 -38.11 -9.89
C ASN A 223 37.46 -37.22 -9.32
N LYS A 224 38.57 -37.87 -8.95
CA LYS A 224 39.81 -37.33 -8.35
C LYS A 224 40.77 -36.85 -9.45
N SER A 225 41.52 -35.78 -9.19
CA SER A 225 42.98 -35.77 -9.44
C SER A 225 43.69 -34.72 -8.58
N ASN A 226 44.90 -35.09 -8.14
CA ASN A 226 45.79 -34.39 -7.22
C ASN A 226 46.59 -33.26 -7.90
N GLY A 227 46.94 -32.25 -7.09
CA GLY A 227 48.35 -31.87 -6.87
C GLY A 227 49.09 -31.01 -7.90
N THR A 228 49.35 -29.76 -7.51
CA THR A 228 50.56 -28.95 -7.77
C THR A 228 50.98 -28.72 -9.22
N ASP A 229 50.68 -27.51 -9.75
CA ASP A 229 51.69 -26.73 -10.48
C ASP A 229 51.33 -25.24 -10.59
N THR A 230 52.02 -24.39 -9.83
CA THR A 230 51.99 -22.94 -9.96
C THR A 230 52.88 -22.52 -11.14
N ARG A 231 52.34 -22.52 -12.37
CA ARG A 231 52.79 -21.74 -13.54
C ARG A 231 52.02 -22.17 -14.78
N LYS A 232 50.79 -21.68 -14.96
CA LYS A 232 50.06 -21.65 -16.25
C LYS A 232 48.76 -20.82 -16.16
N LYS A 233 48.85 -19.60 -15.64
CA LYS A 233 47.82 -18.56 -15.84
C LYS A 233 48.15 -17.78 -17.13
N SER A 234 47.98 -18.39 -18.29
CA SER A 234 47.98 -17.64 -19.56
C SER A 234 47.34 -18.34 -20.77
N ASP A 235 47.06 -19.66 -20.74
CA ASP A 235 46.60 -20.37 -21.96
C ASP A 235 45.24 -21.09 -21.88
N LEU A 236 44.44 -20.85 -20.83
CA LEU A 236 43.06 -21.38 -20.76
C LEU A 236 41.97 -20.40 -21.24
N ASN A 237 42.35 -19.21 -21.71
CA ASN A 237 41.42 -18.17 -22.19
C ASN A 237 41.10 -18.22 -23.69
N LYS A 238 41.31 -19.36 -24.37
CA LYS A 238 41.12 -19.47 -25.84
C LYS A 238 40.31 -20.68 -26.33
N LYS A 239 39.48 -21.30 -25.49
CA LYS A 239 38.51 -22.31 -25.95
C LYS A 239 37.18 -22.20 -25.19
N ASN A 240 36.39 -21.22 -25.56
CA ASN A 240 34.92 -21.23 -25.51
C ASN A 240 34.42 -20.14 -26.47
N VAL A 241 34.86 -20.24 -27.73
CA VAL A 241 34.17 -19.56 -28.83
C VAL A 241 32.92 -20.39 -29.07
N TYR A 242 31.77 -19.93 -28.56
CA TYR A 242 30.48 -20.53 -28.92
C TYR A 242 30.37 -20.53 -30.44
N PRO A 243 29.85 -21.61 -31.06
CA PRO A 243 29.70 -21.65 -32.50
C PRO A 243 28.93 -20.39 -32.96
N GLU A 244 29.43 -19.75 -34.00
CA GLU A 244 28.59 -18.80 -34.76
C GLU A 244 27.27 -19.52 -35.06
N ARG A 245 26.13 -18.86 -34.83
CA ARG A 245 24.84 -19.41 -35.27
C ARG A 245 24.92 -19.43 -36.80
N THR A 246 25.29 -20.56 -37.36
CA THR A 246 25.17 -20.75 -38.80
C THR A 246 23.69 -20.63 -39.16
N VAL A 247 23.41 -20.25 -40.39
CA VAL A 247 22.04 -20.07 -40.86
C VAL A 247 21.23 -21.37 -40.67
N GLU A 248 21.87 -22.55 -40.84
CA GLU A 248 21.22 -23.84 -40.65
C GLU A 248 20.81 -24.09 -39.18
N VAL A 249 21.67 -23.74 -38.22
CA VAL A 249 21.37 -23.88 -36.78
C VAL A 249 20.21 -22.98 -36.38
N LEU A 250 20.20 -21.73 -36.86
CA LEU A 250 19.10 -20.81 -36.58
C LEU A 250 17.79 -21.32 -37.20
N GLN A 251 17.82 -21.84 -38.42
CA GLN A 251 16.63 -22.42 -39.07
C GLN A 251 16.05 -23.60 -38.29
N ASP A 252 16.89 -24.51 -37.79
CA ASP A 252 16.45 -25.63 -36.94
C ASP A 252 15.84 -25.13 -35.62
N MET A 253 16.44 -24.13 -34.97
CA MET A 253 15.90 -23.53 -33.74
C MET A 253 14.55 -22.83 -33.98
N CYS A 254 14.36 -22.20 -35.15
CA CYS A 254 13.11 -21.54 -35.54
C CYS A 254 11.99 -22.53 -35.85
N ALA A 255 12.32 -23.68 -36.48
CA ALA A 255 11.34 -24.69 -36.85
C ALA A 255 10.65 -25.35 -35.63
N LYS A 256 11.26 -25.26 -34.45
CA LYS A 256 10.76 -25.83 -33.18
C LYS A 256 9.80 -24.92 -32.41
N VAL A 257 9.57 -23.69 -32.86
CA VAL A 257 8.72 -22.73 -32.15
C VAL A 257 7.29 -22.79 -32.71
N GLU A 258 6.40 -23.34 -31.91
CA GLU A 258 4.96 -23.35 -32.18
C GLU A 258 4.37 -21.93 -32.26
N GLU A 259 3.29 -21.76 -32.99
CA GLU A 259 2.74 -20.43 -33.27
C GLU A 259 2.34 -19.65 -32.01
N ASN A 260 1.68 -20.29 -31.05
CA ASN A 260 1.32 -19.67 -29.78
C ASN A 260 2.52 -19.38 -28.86
N MET A 261 3.68 -19.96 -29.15
CA MET A 261 4.95 -19.81 -28.43
C MET A 261 5.89 -18.78 -29.10
N LYS A 262 5.43 -18.07 -30.14
CA LYS A 262 6.22 -17.02 -30.79
C LYS A 262 6.25 -15.75 -29.94
N PHE A 263 7.22 -15.62 -29.05
CA PHE A 263 7.44 -14.37 -28.31
C PHE A 263 8.15 -13.35 -29.20
N ASP A 264 7.63 -12.12 -29.22
CA ASP A 264 8.09 -11.04 -30.10
C ASP A 264 9.52 -10.56 -29.77
N CYS A 265 10.41 -10.65 -30.75
CA CYS A 265 11.83 -10.28 -30.65
C CYS A 265 12.14 -8.86 -31.18
N LEU A 266 11.21 -8.25 -31.91
CA LEU A 266 11.38 -6.92 -32.46
C LEU A 266 10.16 -6.04 -32.14
N PRO A 267 9.94 -5.74 -30.84
CA PRO A 267 8.74 -5.04 -30.41
C PRO A 267 8.75 -3.55 -30.72
N GLN A 268 9.87 -3.01 -31.23
CA GLN A 268 9.97 -1.63 -31.65
C GLN A 268 10.87 -1.51 -32.89
N GLY A 269 10.66 -0.44 -33.66
CA GLY A 269 11.44 -0.11 -34.84
C GLY A 269 10.81 -0.62 -36.14
N LYS A 270 11.61 -0.69 -37.21
CA LYS A 270 11.14 -1.18 -38.51
C LYS A 270 11.04 -2.70 -38.49
N ILE A 271 9.83 -3.22 -38.34
CA ILE A 271 9.55 -4.66 -38.36
C ILE A 271 9.72 -5.18 -39.79
N ASN A 272 10.83 -5.86 -40.06
CA ASN A 272 11.10 -6.54 -41.32
C ASN A 272 12.07 -7.71 -41.12
N GLU A 273 12.11 -8.62 -42.08
CA GLU A 273 12.94 -9.82 -42.04
C GLU A 273 14.42 -9.52 -41.82
N LYS A 274 14.96 -8.49 -42.47
CA LYS A 274 16.38 -8.14 -42.40
C LYS A 274 16.79 -7.71 -40.98
N GLU A 275 16.05 -6.82 -40.34
CA GLU A 275 16.35 -6.40 -38.96
C GLU A 275 16.08 -7.53 -37.96
N CYS A 276 15.08 -8.37 -38.21
CA CYS A 276 14.80 -9.54 -37.38
C CYS A 276 15.95 -10.55 -37.37
N VAL A 277 16.41 -10.97 -38.55
CA VAL A 277 17.52 -11.92 -38.70
C VAL A 277 18.83 -11.32 -38.17
N LYS A 278 19.03 -10.02 -38.34
CA LYS A 278 20.19 -9.29 -37.77
C LYS A 278 20.23 -9.34 -36.24
N ARG A 279 19.08 -9.41 -35.56
CA ARG A 279 19.00 -9.65 -34.10
C ARG A 279 19.21 -11.13 -33.72
N GLY A 280 19.44 -12.00 -34.70
CA GLY A 280 19.53 -13.45 -34.50
C GLY A 280 18.17 -14.09 -34.19
N CYS A 281 17.09 -13.49 -34.67
CA CYS A 281 15.73 -13.96 -34.46
C CYS A 281 15.12 -14.61 -35.69
N CYS A 282 13.97 -15.25 -35.50
CA CYS A 282 13.25 -16.00 -36.52
C CYS A 282 12.21 -15.12 -37.20
N TRP A 283 12.15 -15.21 -38.53
CA TRP A 283 11.12 -14.53 -39.32
C TRP A 283 10.18 -15.54 -39.97
N LYS A 284 8.88 -15.44 -39.69
CA LYS A 284 7.84 -16.21 -40.37
C LYS A 284 6.50 -15.48 -40.27
N SER A 285 5.91 -15.12 -41.41
CA SER A 285 4.58 -14.53 -41.45
C SER A 285 3.52 -15.51 -40.89
N SER A 286 2.42 -14.94 -40.39
CA SER A 286 1.25 -15.69 -39.94
C SER A 286 -0.01 -14.95 -40.36
N ASP A 287 -1.05 -15.70 -40.70
CA ASP A 287 -2.38 -15.14 -41.00
C ASP A 287 -3.19 -14.90 -39.71
N THR A 288 -2.71 -15.42 -38.58
CA THR A 288 -3.33 -15.24 -37.25
C THR A 288 -3.01 -13.86 -36.72
N GLN A 289 -4.05 -13.06 -36.43
CA GLN A 289 -3.89 -11.70 -35.91
C GLN A 289 -3.11 -11.69 -34.59
N GLY A 290 -2.17 -10.75 -34.47
CA GLY A 290 -1.37 -10.53 -33.26
C GLY A 290 -0.12 -11.40 -33.14
N VAL A 291 0.00 -12.48 -33.91
CA VAL A 291 1.19 -13.34 -33.91
C VAL A 291 2.39 -12.56 -34.46
N PRO A 292 3.51 -12.44 -33.72
CA PRO A 292 4.65 -11.68 -34.19
C PRO A 292 5.37 -12.42 -35.33
N TYR A 293 5.66 -11.68 -36.41
CA TYR A 293 6.41 -12.24 -37.54
C TYR A 293 7.89 -12.43 -37.19
N CYS A 294 8.44 -11.54 -36.35
CA CYS A 294 9.77 -11.65 -35.78
C CYS A 294 9.70 -12.19 -34.35
N TYR A 295 10.20 -13.39 -34.11
CA TYR A 295 10.10 -14.05 -32.80
C TYR A 295 11.44 -14.66 -32.37
N TYR A 296 11.59 -14.86 -31.07
CA TYR A 296 12.78 -15.52 -30.53
C TYR A 296 12.84 -17.01 -30.93
N PRO A 297 14.00 -17.53 -31.38
CA PRO A 297 14.21 -18.97 -31.53
C PRO A 297 14.20 -19.66 -30.16
N SER A 298 14.05 -20.99 -30.16
CA SER A 298 14.43 -21.82 -29.00
C SER A 298 15.92 -21.63 -28.65
N HIS A 299 16.31 -21.69 -27.38
CA HIS A 299 17.69 -21.49 -26.91
C HIS A 299 18.30 -20.13 -27.31
N TYR A 300 17.59 -19.03 -27.05
CA TYR A 300 18.10 -17.69 -27.32
C TYR A 300 19.06 -17.21 -26.22
N ASP A 301 20.34 -17.57 -26.35
CA ASP A 301 21.36 -17.31 -25.31
C ASP A 301 21.94 -15.87 -25.36
N THR A 302 21.44 -14.97 -24.51
CA THR A 302 22.06 -13.65 -24.22
C THR A 302 23.03 -13.71 -23.05
N PHE A 303 22.76 -14.58 -22.08
CA PHE A 303 23.60 -14.82 -20.90
C PHE A 303 23.93 -16.30 -20.73
N ARG A 304 25.05 -16.59 -20.04
CA ARG A 304 25.44 -17.93 -19.60
C ARG A 304 25.48 -18.02 -18.08
N PHE A 305 25.18 -19.20 -17.56
CA PHE A 305 25.33 -19.50 -16.14
C PHE A 305 26.81 -19.44 -15.71
N LEU A 306 27.10 -18.74 -14.61
CA LEU A 306 28.41 -18.73 -13.98
C LEU A 306 28.46 -19.65 -12.77
N ASN A 307 27.64 -19.36 -11.77
CA ASN A 307 27.58 -20.11 -10.52
C ASN A 307 26.24 -19.92 -9.81
N MET A 308 26.03 -20.75 -8.79
CA MET A 308 24.87 -20.70 -7.92
C MET A 308 25.27 -21.09 -6.51
N THR A 309 24.68 -20.42 -5.53
CA THR A 309 24.76 -20.77 -4.11
C THR A 309 23.35 -20.83 -3.56
N GLU A 310 23.03 -21.89 -2.83
CA GLU A 310 21.71 -22.08 -2.20
C GLU A 310 21.90 -22.45 -0.73
N ASP A 311 21.09 -21.85 0.12
CA ASP A 311 20.96 -22.18 1.53
C ASP A 311 19.47 -22.30 1.91
N ARG A 312 19.18 -22.51 3.20
CA ARG A 312 17.82 -22.68 3.67
C ARG A 312 16.93 -21.42 3.54
N HIS A 313 17.51 -20.26 3.29
CA HIS A 313 16.83 -18.96 3.22
C HIS A 313 16.72 -18.42 1.79
N GLY A 314 17.46 -19.00 0.84
CA GLY A 314 17.36 -18.60 -0.55
C GLY A 314 18.45 -19.16 -1.45
N MET A 315 18.43 -18.69 -2.68
CA MET A 315 19.36 -19.06 -3.74
C MET A 315 19.84 -17.80 -4.47
N SER A 316 21.13 -17.70 -4.74
CA SER A 316 21.73 -16.66 -5.57
C SER A 316 22.35 -17.30 -6.80
N VAL A 317 22.05 -16.76 -7.98
CA VAL A 317 22.56 -17.22 -9.28
C VAL A 317 23.24 -16.05 -9.98
N TYR A 318 24.41 -16.30 -10.55
CA TYR A 318 25.13 -15.32 -11.36
C TYR A 318 25.15 -15.74 -12.82
N LEU A 319 24.86 -14.79 -13.71
CA LEU A 319 24.93 -14.97 -15.15
C LEU A 319 25.91 -13.95 -15.75
N GLU A 320 26.61 -14.33 -16.81
CA GLU A 320 27.49 -13.45 -17.58
C GLU A 320 26.96 -13.26 -18.98
N LYS A 321 27.01 -12.03 -19.48
CA LYS A 321 26.65 -11.72 -20.86
C LYS A 321 27.57 -12.43 -21.85
N VAL A 322 26.98 -13.12 -22.82
CA VAL A 322 27.71 -13.79 -23.91
C VAL A 322 27.44 -13.15 -25.27
N ARG A 323 26.29 -12.51 -25.45
CA ARG A 323 25.91 -11.84 -26.70
C ARG A 323 25.22 -10.51 -26.39
N PRO A 324 25.43 -9.46 -27.20
CA PRO A 324 24.67 -8.22 -27.07
C PRO A 324 23.17 -8.47 -27.25
N SER A 325 22.35 -7.80 -26.47
CA SER A 325 20.89 -7.90 -26.56
C SER A 325 20.30 -7.10 -27.72
N GLY A 326 21.09 -6.17 -28.27
CA GLY A 326 20.64 -5.17 -29.25
C GLY A 326 20.10 -3.89 -28.62
N TYR A 327 20.12 -3.78 -27.29
CA TYR A 327 19.78 -2.58 -26.53
C TYR A 327 21.04 -1.98 -25.89
N PRO A 328 21.14 -0.64 -25.74
CA PRO A 328 22.29 -0.01 -25.12
C PRO A 328 22.35 -0.28 -23.60
N GLY A 329 23.56 -0.39 -23.06
CA GLY A 329 23.76 -0.55 -21.62
C GLY A 329 23.43 -1.95 -21.09
N ASP A 330 23.70 -3.00 -21.88
CA ASP A 330 23.58 -4.39 -21.44
C ASP A 330 24.41 -4.67 -20.18
N PHE A 331 23.81 -5.32 -19.18
CA PHE A 331 24.52 -5.73 -17.97
C PHE A 331 25.59 -6.76 -18.33
N ASP A 332 26.82 -6.57 -17.83
CA ASP A 332 27.91 -7.54 -18.05
C ASP A 332 27.72 -8.76 -17.14
N THR A 333 27.41 -8.51 -15.87
CA THR A 333 27.09 -9.53 -14.87
C THR A 333 25.69 -9.31 -14.31
N VAL A 334 24.86 -10.35 -14.36
CA VAL A 334 23.51 -10.35 -13.78
C VAL A 334 23.50 -11.19 -12.52
N ARG A 335 22.85 -10.68 -11.47
CA ARG A 335 22.56 -11.44 -10.26
C ARG A 335 21.06 -11.69 -10.13
N MET A 336 20.70 -12.95 -9.89
CA MET A 336 19.35 -13.36 -9.53
C MET A 336 19.33 -13.87 -8.09
N ASP A 337 18.57 -13.21 -7.21
CA ASP A 337 18.35 -13.64 -5.83
C ASP A 337 16.92 -14.15 -5.66
N PHE A 338 16.79 -15.40 -5.24
CA PHE A 338 15.55 -16.04 -4.80
C PHE A 338 15.54 -16.04 -3.27
N LYS A 339 14.66 -15.26 -2.65
CA LYS A 339 14.52 -15.21 -1.18
C LYS A 339 13.25 -15.90 -0.75
N TYR A 340 13.39 -16.88 0.15
CA TYR A 340 12.27 -17.64 0.69
C TYR A 340 11.69 -16.89 1.88
N LEU A 341 10.64 -16.09 1.64
CA LEU A 341 10.07 -15.21 2.67
C LEU A 341 9.16 -15.96 3.64
N SER A 342 8.44 -16.97 3.15
CA SER A 342 7.61 -17.88 3.93
C SER A 342 7.42 -19.20 3.17
N ASP A 343 6.68 -20.14 3.75
CA ASP A 343 6.31 -21.40 3.10
C ASP A 343 5.55 -21.20 1.78
N ASP A 344 4.91 -20.04 1.58
CA ASP A 344 3.99 -19.71 0.48
C ASP A 344 4.34 -18.43 -0.30
N VAL A 345 5.39 -17.69 0.08
CA VAL A 345 5.82 -16.46 -0.59
C VAL A 345 7.31 -16.49 -0.95
N LEU A 346 7.57 -16.33 -2.25
CA LEU A 346 8.91 -16.22 -2.83
C LEU A 346 9.15 -14.79 -3.35
N GLN A 347 10.32 -14.22 -3.09
CA GLN A 347 10.81 -13.03 -3.79
C GLN A 347 11.91 -13.42 -4.79
N ILE A 348 11.90 -12.81 -5.98
CA ILE A 348 12.89 -12.98 -7.03
C ILE A 348 13.40 -11.61 -7.46
N LYS A 349 14.68 -11.30 -7.21
CA LYS A 349 15.31 -10.08 -7.69
C LYS A 349 16.30 -10.38 -8.78
N ILE A 350 16.18 -9.74 -9.94
CA ILE A 350 17.09 -9.86 -11.08
C ILE A 350 17.60 -8.46 -11.41
N TYR A 351 18.91 -8.25 -11.32
CA TYR A 351 19.52 -6.93 -11.40
C TYR A 351 20.99 -6.98 -11.84
N ASP A 352 21.53 -5.82 -12.20
CA ASP A 352 22.95 -5.62 -12.51
C ASP A 352 23.80 -5.85 -11.26
N ALA A 353 24.71 -6.82 -11.31
CA ALA A 353 25.56 -7.17 -10.17
C ALA A 353 26.67 -6.13 -9.94
N ASP A 354 27.01 -5.36 -10.97
CA ASP A 354 28.15 -4.45 -10.99
C ASP A 354 27.73 -3.01 -10.65
N HIS A 355 26.48 -2.63 -10.94
CA HIS A 355 25.96 -1.28 -10.72
C HIS A 355 24.65 -1.26 -9.94
N LYS A 356 24.56 -0.34 -8.98
CA LYS A 356 23.30 -0.09 -8.26
C LYS A 356 22.28 0.56 -9.20
N ARG A 357 21.08 0.00 -9.24
CA ARG A 357 19.95 0.50 -10.02
C ARG A 357 18.85 1.04 -9.11
N PHE A 358 17.91 1.77 -9.71
CA PHE A 358 16.74 2.27 -8.99
C PHE A 358 15.86 1.09 -8.51
N GLU A 359 15.40 1.18 -7.27
CA GLU A 359 14.41 0.29 -6.68
C GLU A 359 13.29 1.16 -6.08
N PRO A 360 12.01 0.88 -6.38
CA PRO A 360 10.90 1.65 -5.83
C PRO A 360 10.93 1.67 -4.29
N MET A 361 10.83 2.87 -3.72
CA MET A 361 10.69 3.05 -2.28
C MET A 361 9.22 2.87 -1.93
N ILE A 362 8.84 1.68 -1.46
CA ILE A 362 7.55 1.51 -0.76
C ILE A 362 7.80 1.81 0.73
N PRO A 363 6.92 2.57 1.41
CA PRO A 363 7.04 2.78 2.86
C PRO A 363 7.29 1.45 3.57
N GLU A 364 8.20 1.41 4.54
CA GLU A 364 8.63 0.17 5.21
C GLU A 364 7.42 -0.68 5.63
N ILE A 365 7.07 -1.66 4.80
CA ILE A 365 6.21 -2.76 5.18
C ILE A 365 7.17 -3.79 5.71
N THR A 366 7.05 -4.10 6.99
CA THR A 366 7.85 -5.12 7.62
C THR A 366 7.56 -6.44 6.92
N MET A 367 8.40 -6.83 5.96
CA MET A 367 8.39 -8.19 5.43
C MET A 367 8.88 -9.09 6.57
N VAL A 368 7.93 -9.65 7.31
CA VAL A 368 8.26 -10.60 8.36
C VAL A 368 8.60 -11.91 7.66
N SER A 369 9.88 -12.20 7.51
CA SER A 369 10.30 -13.54 7.13
C SER A 369 9.78 -14.52 8.18
N LYS A 370 8.89 -15.43 7.76
CA LYS A 370 8.32 -16.43 8.66
C LYS A 370 9.26 -17.63 8.75
N PRO A 371 9.27 -18.38 9.87
CA PRO A 371 9.98 -19.64 9.96
C PRO A 371 9.54 -20.57 8.82
N LEU A 372 10.51 -21.08 8.07
CA LEU A 372 10.27 -22.02 6.98
C LEU A 372 10.11 -23.42 7.57
N THR A 373 8.96 -24.03 7.33
CA THR A 373 8.62 -25.35 7.89
C THR A 373 8.28 -26.35 6.80
N LYS A 374 7.41 -25.96 5.87
CA LYS A 374 6.92 -26.81 4.80
C LYS A 374 6.72 -25.98 3.54
N MET A 375 7.80 -25.82 2.78
CA MET A 375 7.80 -25.11 1.51
C MET A 375 6.69 -25.64 0.58
N ARG A 376 5.81 -24.74 0.13
CA ARG A 376 4.75 -25.00 -0.85
C ARG A 376 5.25 -24.94 -2.29
N TYR A 377 6.44 -24.41 -2.50
CA TYR A 377 7.07 -24.25 -3.79
C TYR A 377 8.52 -24.71 -3.78
N ARG A 378 9.09 -24.88 -4.96
CA ARG A 378 10.53 -25.03 -5.18
C ARG A 378 10.95 -24.26 -6.42
N VAL A 379 12.17 -23.76 -6.41
CA VAL A 379 12.78 -23.09 -7.57
C VAL A 379 13.68 -24.09 -8.29
N GLN A 380 13.59 -24.13 -9.62
CA GLN A 380 14.48 -24.94 -10.44
C GLN A 380 15.27 -24.03 -11.38
N VAL A 381 16.59 -24.16 -11.34
CA VAL A 381 17.54 -23.47 -12.21
C VAL A 381 18.46 -24.52 -12.81
N GLU A 382 18.57 -24.54 -14.13
CA GLU A 382 19.40 -25.48 -14.88
C GLU A 382 20.57 -24.73 -15.51
N GLY A 383 21.82 -25.10 -15.22
CA GLY A 383 22.99 -24.37 -15.72
C GLY A 383 23.19 -24.44 -17.24
N SER A 384 22.48 -25.33 -17.94
CA SER A 384 22.55 -25.50 -19.40
C SER A 384 21.65 -24.56 -20.19
N VAL A 385 20.69 -23.89 -19.55
CA VAL A 385 19.70 -23.03 -20.21
C VAL A 385 19.40 -21.80 -19.37
N ILE A 386 19.12 -20.67 -20.00
CA ILE A 386 18.81 -19.44 -19.27
C ILE A 386 17.41 -19.48 -18.65
N GLY A 387 17.31 -19.04 -17.41
CA GLY A 387 16.05 -18.81 -16.71
C GLY A 387 15.79 -19.78 -15.57
N PHE A 388 14.51 -19.89 -15.18
CA PHE A 388 14.09 -20.64 -14.00
C PHE A 388 12.65 -21.12 -14.11
N LYS A 389 12.29 -22.08 -13.27
CA LYS A 389 10.91 -22.53 -13.05
C LYS A 389 10.54 -22.40 -11.58
N ILE A 390 9.28 -22.08 -11.33
CA ILE A 390 8.68 -22.13 -10.00
C ILE A 390 7.64 -23.24 -10.03
N VAL A 391 7.81 -24.24 -9.16
CA VAL A 391 6.98 -25.43 -9.15
C VAL A 391 6.26 -25.54 -7.82
N ARG A 392 4.94 -25.72 -7.85
CA ARG A 392 4.13 -25.99 -6.66
C ARG A 392 4.38 -27.43 -6.20
N ASN A 393 4.69 -27.61 -4.92
CA ASN A 393 5.11 -28.90 -4.38
C ASN A 393 3.95 -29.90 -4.21
N SER A 394 2.71 -29.43 -4.04
CA SER A 394 1.56 -30.31 -3.79
C SER A 394 1.14 -31.15 -4.99
N ASP A 395 1.37 -30.66 -6.21
CA ASP A 395 0.86 -31.23 -7.46
C ASP A 395 1.90 -31.22 -8.59
N ASN A 396 3.10 -30.68 -8.36
CA ASN A 396 4.16 -30.53 -9.35
C ASN A 396 3.81 -29.66 -10.56
N VAL A 397 2.80 -28.80 -10.45
CA VAL A 397 2.48 -27.82 -11.49
C VAL A 397 3.55 -26.73 -11.53
N THR A 398 4.08 -26.44 -12.72
CA THR A 398 4.95 -25.27 -12.93
C THR A 398 4.08 -24.03 -13.04
N VAL A 399 4.05 -23.21 -12.00
CA VAL A 399 3.20 -22.00 -11.93
C VAL A 399 3.79 -20.83 -12.70
N VAL A 400 5.12 -20.82 -12.86
CA VAL A 400 5.85 -19.85 -13.68
C VAL A 400 7.00 -20.59 -14.37
N ASN A 401 7.00 -20.64 -15.70
CA ASN A 401 8.10 -21.16 -16.49
C ASN A 401 8.77 -20.04 -17.28
N ALA A 402 9.90 -19.53 -16.79
CA ALA A 402 10.71 -18.50 -17.45
C ALA A 402 12.00 -19.07 -18.07
N GLN A 403 12.11 -20.41 -18.13
CA GLN A 403 13.28 -21.12 -18.64
C GLN A 403 13.20 -21.25 -20.15
N ASP A 404 14.15 -20.63 -20.86
CA ASP A 404 14.20 -20.59 -22.33
C ASP A 404 12.92 -20.05 -22.99
N VAL A 405 12.32 -19.03 -22.37
CA VAL A 405 11.08 -18.41 -22.85
C VAL A 405 11.33 -16.94 -23.21
N GLY A 406 10.97 -16.58 -24.44
CA GLY A 406 10.74 -15.20 -24.90
C GLY A 406 11.87 -14.19 -24.70
N GLY A 407 13.12 -14.64 -24.78
CA GLY A 407 14.33 -13.83 -24.85
C GLY A 407 14.54 -12.91 -23.64
N TRP A 408 15.56 -13.19 -22.84
CA TRP A 408 15.93 -12.35 -21.70
C TRP A 408 16.75 -11.14 -22.16
N ILE A 409 16.24 -9.94 -21.91
CA ILE A 409 16.92 -8.67 -22.18
C ILE A 409 17.13 -7.98 -20.85
N LEU A 410 18.38 -7.69 -20.50
CA LEU A 410 18.72 -7.02 -19.24
C LEU A 410 19.72 -5.90 -19.55
N SER A 411 19.17 -4.71 -19.84
CA SER A 411 19.93 -3.51 -20.17
C SER A 411 19.41 -2.29 -19.40
N ASP A 412 20.15 -1.18 -19.44
CA ASP A 412 19.86 0.02 -18.65
C ASP A 412 18.45 0.59 -18.85
N LYS A 413 17.94 0.59 -20.08
CA LYS A 413 16.61 1.15 -20.42
C LYS A 413 15.65 0.15 -21.06
N MET A 414 15.95 -1.14 -20.94
CA MET A 414 15.07 -2.22 -21.41
C MET A 414 15.35 -3.49 -20.61
N LEU A 415 14.42 -3.83 -19.71
CA LEU A 415 14.39 -5.12 -19.04
C LEU A 415 13.21 -5.93 -19.58
N GLN A 416 13.48 -7.14 -20.03
CA GLN A 416 12.48 -8.08 -20.53
C GLN A 416 12.62 -9.45 -19.85
N LEU A 417 11.49 -9.94 -19.36
CA LEU A 417 11.34 -11.31 -18.88
C LEU A 417 10.01 -11.86 -19.39
N SER A 418 10.05 -13.06 -19.95
CA SER A 418 8.86 -13.78 -20.39
C SER A 418 8.68 -15.06 -19.58
N ALA A 419 7.44 -15.49 -19.40
CA ALA A 419 7.10 -16.75 -18.77
C ALA A 419 5.84 -17.38 -19.38
N VAL A 420 5.77 -18.70 -19.36
CA VAL A 420 4.54 -19.48 -19.62
C VAL A 420 3.86 -19.77 -18.28
N LEU A 421 2.53 -19.67 -18.27
CA LEU A 421 1.66 -19.86 -17.12
C LEU A 421 0.86 -21.17 -17.27
N PRO A 422 0.34 -21.76 -16.17
CA PRO A 422 -0.41 -23.02 -16.21
C PRO A 422 -1.87 -22.86 -16.66
N THR A 423 -2.37 -21.62 -16.78
CA THR A 423 -3.80 -21.31 -17.02
C THR A 423 -3.95 -20.04 -17.83
N SER A 424 -5.05 -19.94 -18.57
CA SER A 424 -5.46 -18.72 -19.29
C SER A 424 -6.38 -17.81 -18.46
N HIS A 425 -6.81 -18.21 -17.26
CA HIS A 425 -7.65 -17.39 -16.38
C HIS A 425 -6.79 -16.43 -15.55
N ILE A 426 -6.43 -15.30 -16.17
CA ILE A 426 -5.58 -14.26 -15.58
C ILE A 426 -6.41 -13.02 -15.28
N PHE A 427 -6.27 -12.48 -14.07
CA PHE A 427 -6.97 -11.28 -13.57
C PHE A 427 -5.97 -10.26 -13.03
N GLY A 428 -6.33 -8.98 -12.97
CA GLY A 428 -5.46 -7.89 -12.50
C GLY A 428 -4.76 -7.15 -13.64
N LEU A 429 -3.54 -6.66 -13.41
CA LEU A 429 -2.77 -5.78 -14.30
C LEU A 429 -3.48 -4.44 -14.53
N GLY A 430 -3.52 -3.59 -13.51
CA GLY A 430 -4.21 -2.30 -13.56
C GLY A 430 -3.28 -1.11 -13.63
N GLU A 431 -3.79 0.11 -13.76
CA GLU A 431 -5.20 0.45 -13.92
C GLU A 431 -5.59 0.51 -15.40
N LYS A 432 -6.76 -0.03 -15.74
CA LYS A 432 -7.30 -0.04 -17.10
C LYS A 432 -8.81 -0.22 -17.11
N ARG A 433 -9.48 0.35 -18.12
CA ARG A 433 -10.87 0.01 -18.44
C ARG A 433 -10.86 -1.23 -19.32
N ALA A 434 -11.22 -2.38 -18.75
CA ALA A 434 -11.23 -3.66 -19.46
C ALA A 434 -12.16 -4.67 -18.76
N ARG A 435 -12.36 -5.83 -19.39
CA ARG A 435 -13.01 -6.98 -18.74
C ARG A 435 -12.19 -7.45 -17.54
N PHE A 436 -12.85 -8.00 -16.52
CA PHE A 436 -12.17 -8.46 -15.30
C PHE A 436 -11.15 -9.58 -15.57
N MET A 437 -11.51 -10.55 -16.42
CA MET A 437 -10.58 -11.55 -16.94
C MET A 437 -9.85 -10.98 -18.14
N ASN A 438 -8.52 -11.02 -18.11
CA ASN A 438 -7.67 -10.47 -19.16
C ASN A 438 -7.79 -11.28 -20.46
N ASN A 439 -7.68 -10.59 -21.60
CA ASN A 439 -7.58 -11.22 -22.90
C ASN A 439 -6.13 -11.64 -23.15
N LEU A 440 -5.92 -12.93 -23.48
CA LEU A 440 -4.60 -13.48 -23.78
C LEU A 440 -4.31 -13.54 -25.29
N GLN A 441 -5.17 -12.99 -26.15
CA GLN A 441 -4.95 -12.98 -27.60
C GLN A 441 -4.01 -11.85 -28.03
N TRP A 442 -2.72 -11.98 -27.70
CA TRP A 442 -1.65 -11.03 -28.04
C TRP A 442 -1.95 -9.60 -27.59
N ASN A 443 -2.45 -9.46 -26.36
CA ASN A 443 -2.86 -8.19 -25.81
C ASN A 443 -1.72 -7.52 -25.04
N THR A 444 -1.56 -6.21 -25.19
CA THR A 444 -0.53 -5.44 -24.48
C THR A 444 -1.20 -4.45 -23.54
N PHE A 445 -0.76 -4.41 -22.30
CA PHE A 445 -1.17 -3.41 -21.32
C PHE A 445 0.01 -2.49 -21.00
N ALA A 446 -0.11 -1.21 -21.33
CA ALA A 446 0.83 -0.19 -20.88
C ALA A 446 0.47 0.25 -19.45
N LEU A 447 1.48 0.30 -18.58
CA LEU A 447 1.35 0.71 -17.18
C LEU A 447 2.24 1.93 -16.95
N PHE A 448 1.59 3.09 -16.90
CA PHE A 448 2.17 4.39 -16.60
C PHE A 448 1.04 5.35 -16.23
N ASN A 449 1.10 5.95 -15.04
CA ASN A 449 0.02 6.76 -14.49
C ASN A 449 -0.27 7.95 -15.42
N ARG A 450 -1.54 8.22 -15.69
CA ARG A 450 -1.93 9.19 -16.70
C ARG A 450 -3.29 9.81 -16.41
N ASP A 451 -3.31 11.14 -16.41
CA ASP A 451 -4.54 11.90 -16.41
C ASP A 451 -5.20 11.82 -17.79
N ARG A 452 -6.36 11.15 -17.81
CA ARG A 452 -7.27 11.05 -18.94
C ARG A 452 -8.61 10.50 -18.46
N ALA A 453 -9.69 10.78 -19.19
CA ALA A 453 -10.92 10.04 -18.99
C ALA A 453 -10.73 8.53 -19.31
N PRO A 454 -11.38 7.60 -18.56
CA PRO A 454 -11.18 6.17 -18.76
C PRO A 454 -11.62 5.72 -20.15
N VAL A 455 -10.72 5.06 -20.88
CA VAL A 455 -10.99 4.44 -22.19
C VAL A 455 -10.48 3.00 -22.21
N GLU A 456 -11.01 2.18 -23.12
CA GLU A 456 -10.61 0.77 -23.22
C GLU A 456 -9.11 0.63 -23.53
N ASP A 457 -8.48 -0.35 -22.88
CA ASP A 457 -7.13 -0.85 -23.19
C ASP A 457 -6.02 0.22 -23.19
N ALA A 458 -6.21 1.33 -22.48
CA ALA A 458 -5.20 2.36 -22.31
C ALA A 458 -4.73 2.49 -20.85
N ASN A 459 -3.53 3.06 -20.66
CA ASN A 459 -2.99 3.37 -19.33
C ASN A 459 -3.79 4.51 -18.69
N LEU A 460 -4.27 4.31 -17.45
CA LEU A 460 -5.08 5.25 -16.68
C LEU A 460 -4.30 5.79 -15.47
N TYR A 461 -4.99 6.13 -14.38
CA TYR A 461 -4.43 6.88 -13.25
C TYR A 461 -3.43 6.08 -12.42
N GLY A 462 -3.59 4.76 -12.33
CA GLY A 462 -2.77 3.88 -11.49
C GLY A 462 -1.93 2.83 -12.22
N THR A 463 -0.93 2.32 -11.50
CA THR A 463 -0.02 1.27 -11.95
C THR A 463 0.01 0.12 -10.94
N GLN A 464 -0.53 -1.03 -11.34
CA GLN A 464 -0.75 -2.24 -10.53
C GLN A 464 -0.27 -3.49 -11.31
N PRO A 465 1.05 -3.72 -11.38
CA PRO A 465 1.67 -4.85 -12.08
C PRO A 465 1.56 -6.17 -11.28
N PHE A 466 0.36 -6.46 -10.79
CA PHE A 466 0.00 -7.68 -10.08
C PHE A 466 -1.05 -8.45 -10.87
N TYR A 467 -0.84 -9.77 -11.02
CA TYR A 467 -1.87 -10.67 -11.54
C TYR A 467 -2.21 -11.78 -10.56
N LEU A 468 -3.45 -12.25 -10.65
CA LEU A 468 -3.96 -13.48 -10.07
C LEU A 468 -4.24 -14.47 -11.20
N ALA A 469 -3.69 -15.68 -11.10
CA ALA A 469 -3.96 -16.78 -12.01
C ALA A 469 -4.76 -17.87 -11.28
N VAL A 470 -5.83 -18.35 -11.92
CA VAL A 470 -6.72 -19.38 -11.36
C VAL A 470 -6.70 -20.61 -12.27
N GLU A 471 -6.29 -21.75 -11.73
CA GLU A 471 -6.26 -23.03 -12.44
C GLU A 471 -7.64 -23.70 -12.44
N HIS A 472 -7.82 -24.69 -13.32
CA HIS A 472 -9.11 -25.37 -13.49
C HIS A 472 -9.61 -26.10 -12.24
N ASP A 473 -8.72 -26.49 -11.33
CA ASP A 473 -9.06 -27.14 -10.06
C ASP A 473 -9.28 -26.13 -8.91
N GLY A 474 -9.29 -24.83 -9.22
CA GLY A 474 -9.47 -23.73 -8.27
C GLY A 474 -8.19 -23.32 -7.54
N LYS A 475 -7.09 -24.07 -7.68
CA LYS A 475 -5.80 -23.63 -7.14
C LYS A 475 -5.34 -22.39 -7.89
N SER A 476 -4.66 -21.52 -7.16
CA SER A 476 -4.31 -20.20 -7.67
C SER A 476 -2.89 -19.84 -7.27
N HIS A 477 -2.30 -18.93 -8.02
CA HIS A 477 -1.10 -18.21 -7.62
C HIS A 477 -1.22 -16.75 -8.05
N GLY A 478 -0.42 -15.90 -7.42
CA GLY A 478 -0.30 -14.51 -7.80
C GLY A 478 1.15 -14.14 -8.03
N MET A 479 1.38 -13.13 -8.87
CA MET A 479 2.71 -12.59 -9.10
C MET A 479 2.64 -11.07 -9.21
N LEU A 480 3.49 -10.39 -8.45
CA LEU A 480 3.69 -8.94 -8.49
C LEU A 480 5.07 -8.66 -9.08
N LEU A 481 5.17 -7.72 -10.03
CA LEU A 481 6.44 -7.08 -10.37
C LEU A 481 6.55 -5.73 -9.64
N LEU A 482 7.40 -5.65 -8.62
CA LEU A 482 7.68 -4.38 -7.94
C LEU A 482 8.69 -3.55 -8.74
N ASN A 483 8.19 -2.81 -9.72
CA ASN A 483 8.91 -1.86 -10.56
C ASN A 483 7.97 -0.68 -10.85
N SER A 484 8.46 0.56 -10.82
CA SER A 484 7.64 1.77 -11.01
C SER A 484 7.97 2.53 -12.29
N ASN A 485 8.90 2.04 -13.10
CA ASN A 485 9.17 2.63 -14.42
C ASN A 485 8.00 2.34 -15.37
N ALA A 486 7.90 3.13 -16.45
CA ALA A 486 6.95 2.86 -17.52
C ALA A 486 7.19 1.46 -18.09
N MET A 487 6.14 0.67 -18.22
CA MET A 487 6.25 -0.72 -18.67
C MET A 487 5.08 -1.16 -19.54
N ASP A 488 5.34 -2.17 -20.38
CA ASP A 488 4.31 -2.98 -20.99
C ASP A 488 4.27 -4.38 -20.35
N ILE A 489 3.06 -4.92 -20.24
CA ILE A 489 2.83 -6.33 -19.93
C ILE A 489 2.03 -6.94 -21.07
N VAL A 490 2.65 -7.86 -21.79
CA VAL A 490 2.07 -8.54 -22.95
C VAL A 490 1.55 -9.91 -22.54
N LEU A 491 0.32 -10.23 -22.93
CA LEU A 491 -0.30 -11.53 -22.73
C LEU A 491 -0.54 -12.23 -24.07
N GLN A 492 -0.17 -13.50 -24.16
CA GLN A 492 -0.30 -14.30 -25.38
C GLN A 492 -0.95 -15.68 -25.12
N PRO A 493 -1.41 -16.41 -26.15
CA PRO A 493 -2.27 -17.58 -25.97
C PRO A 493 -1.59 -18.84 -25.42
N SER A 494 -0.26 -18.85 -25.25
CA SER A 494 0.51 -20.05 -24.89
C SER A 494 0.16 -20.73 -23.55
N PRO A 495 -0.52 -20.17 -22.54
CA PRO A 495 -0.71 -18.78 -22.11
C PRO A 495 0.59 -18.15 -21.57
N GLY A 496 1.08 -17.10 -22.23
CA GLY A 496 2.36 -16.46 -21.92
C GLY A 496 2.20 -15.03 -21.41
N ILE A 497 3.15 -14.60 -20.59
CA ILE A 497 3.28 -13.23 -20.09
C ILE A 497 4.69 -12.71 -20.36
N THR A 498 4.81 -11.48 -20.87
CA THR A 498 6.09 -10.80 -21.07
C THR A 498 6.04 -9.42 -20.42
N TYR A 499 7.01 -9.17 -19.53
CA TYR A 499 7.22 -7.85 -18.92
C TYR A 499 8.28 -7.11 -19.72
N ARG A 500 8.03 -5.84 -20.05
CA ARG A 500 9.00 -4.94 -20.69
C ARG A 500 9.01 -3.61 -19.94
N THR A 501 10.03 -3.35 -19.16
CA THR A 501 10.15 -2.11 -18.37
C THR A 501 11.33 -1.26 -18.85
N THR A 502 11.14 0.06 -18.80
CA THR A 502 12.09 1.07 -19.27
C THR A 502 13.21 1.39 -18.26
N GLY A 503 13.24 0.74 -17.09
CA GLY A 503 14.26 0.99 -16.07
C GLY A 503 14.13 0.13 -14.81
N GLY A 504 14.85 0.55 -13.77
CA GLY A 504 14.83 -0.10 -12.45
C GLY A 504 15.47 -1.49 -12.43
N ILE A 505 14.86 -2.41 -11.68
CA ILE A 505 15.20 -3.84 -11.62
C ILE A 505 13.95 -4.69 -11.81
N LEU A 506 14.12 -6.00 -12.04
CA LEU A 506 13.02 -6.95 -11.98
C LEU A 506 12.93 -7.56 -10.57
N ASN A 507 11.99 -7.08 -9.76
CA ASN A 507 11.77 -7.55 -8.39
C ASN A 507 10.38 -8.18 -8.28
N PHE A 508 10.30 -9.49 -8.44
CA PHE A 508 9.03 -10.23 -8.39
C PHE A 508 8.73 -10.77 -6.99
N PHE A 509 7.45 -10.86 -6.68
CA PHE A 509 6.91 -11.65 -5.58
C PHE A 509 5.93 -12.67 -6.13
N VAL A 510 5.99 -13.90 -5.61
CA VAL A 510 5.12 -15.00 -6.03
C VAL A 510 4.40 -15.56 -4.81
N MET A 511 3.08 -15.60 -4.88
CA MET A 511 2.16 -15.96 -3.81
C MET A 511 1.43 -17.25 -4.18
N MET A 512 1.58 -18.31 -3.40
CA MET A 512 1.19 -19.67 -3.80
C MET A 512 -0.25 -20.08 -3.49
N GLY A 513 -1.06 -19.21 -2.86
CA GLY A 513 -2.44 -19.52 -2.49
C GLY A 513 -2.53 -20.64 -1.43
N PRO A 514 -3.34 -21.70 -1.63
CA PRO A 514 -3.88 -22.15 -2.91
C PRO A 514 -5.20 -21.51 -3.36
N GLU A 515 -5.99 -20.90 -2.48
CA GLU A 515 -7.27 -20.29 -2.86
C GLU A 515 -7.07 -18.85 -3.38
N PRO A 516 -7.90 -18.34 -4.32
CA PRO A 516 -7.81 -16.96 -4.81
C PRO A 516 -7.75 -15.91 -3.69
N LYS A 517 -8.58 -16.06 -2.64
CA LYS A 517 -8.58 -15.17 -1.48
C LYS A 517 -7.28 -15.21 -0.67
N GLN A 518 -6.63 -16.38 -0.59
CA GLN A 518 -5.35 -16.53 0.09
C GLN A 518 -4.21 -15.87 -0.69
N VAL A 519 -4.27 -15.89 -2.04
CA VAL A 519 -3.31 -15.17 -2.88
C VAL A 519 -3.39 -13.67 -2.62
N VAL A 520 -4.61 -13.09 -2.57
CA VAL A 520 -4.80 -11.66 -2.25
C VAL A 520 -4.39 -11.33 -0.82
N ALA A 521 -4.62 -12.24 0.12
CA ALA A 521 -4.11 -12.10 1.49
C ALA A 521 -2.57 -12.15 1.53
N GLN A 522 -1.91 -13.05 0.81
CA GLN A 522 -0.44 -13.09 0.74
C GLN A 522 0.10 -11.80 0.09
N TYR A 523 -0.56 -11.32 -0.98
CA TYR A 523 -0.21 -10.07 -1.65
C TYR A 523 -0.27 -8.87 -0.69
N THR A 524 -1.40 -8.67 0.00
CA THR A 524 -1.57 -7.55 0.93
C THR A 524 -0.73 -7.68 2.20
N GLU A 525 -0.23 -8.87 2.54
CA GLU A 525 0.79 -9.01 3.59
C GLU A 525 2.13 -8.35 3.17
N ILE A 526 2.48 -8.44 1.89
CA ILE A 526 3.72 -7.90 1.32
C ILE A 526 3.60 -6.39 1.11
N ILE A 527 2.48 -5.93 0.55
CA ILE A 527 2.30 -4.53 0.12
C ILE A 527 1.64 -3.65 1.19
N GLY A 528 1.27 -4.24 2.32
CA GLY A 528 0.53 -3.59 3.39
C GLY A 528 -0.96 -3.87 3.32
N ARG A 529 -1.54 -4.24 4.48
CA ARG A 529 -2.97 -4.47 4.60
C ARG A 529 -3.73 -3.17 4.34
N PRO A 530 -4.95 -3.24 3.76
CA PRO A 530 -5.82 -2.10 3.62
C PRO A 530 -6.00 -1.33 4.92
N PHE A 531 -6.07 0.01 4.86
CA PHE A 531 -6.41 0.81 6.03
C PHE A 531 -7.83 0.48 6.51
N MET A 532 -8.07 0.59 7.82
CA MET A 532 -9.41 0.52 8.36
C MET A 532 -10.09 1.90 8.19
N PRO A 533 -11.16 2.03 7.39
CA PRO A 533 -11.83 3.31 7.23
C PRO A 533 -12.57 3.74 8.51
N PRO A 534 -12.79 5.05 8.71
CA PRO A 534 -13.78 5.50 9.69
C PRO A 534 -15.18 5.04 9.27
N TYR A 535 -16.07 4.82 10.24
CA TYR A 535 -17.39 4.24 9.93
C TYR A 535 -18.25 5.13 9.03
N TRP A 536 -18.21 6.45 9.25
CA TRP A 536 -18.96 7.44 8.44
C TRP A 536 -18.56 7.45 6.98
N SER A 537 -17.33 7.06 6.63
CA SER A 537 -16.90 7.06 5.23
C SER A 537 -17.52 5.93 4.42
N LEU A 538 -18.20 4.97 5.07
CA LEU A 538 -19.02 3.99 4.39
C LEU A 538 -20.43 4.53 4.09
N GLY A 539 -20.75 5.74 4.54
CA GLY A 539 -21.96 6.45 4.19
C GLY A 539 -22.12 6.71 2.69
N PHE A 540 -23.12 7.52 2.35
CA PHE A 540 -23.27 8.06 1.00
C PHE A 540 -22.72 9.49 0.95
N HIS A 541 -22.09 9.84 -0.17
CA HIS A 541 -21.34 11.08 -0.36
C HIS A 541 -21.94 11.86 -1.53
N LEU A 542 -22.09 13.18 -1.36
CA LEU A 542 -22.54 14.08 -2.43
C LEU A 542 -21.44 15.09 -2.78
N CYS A 543 -21.15 15.19 -4.07
CA CYS A 543 -20.18 16.11 -4.64
C CYS A 543 -20.64 16.61 -6.01
N ARG A 544 -20.03 17.69 -6.50
CA ARG A 544 -19.92 18.05 -7.91
C ARG A 544 -18.76 19.03 -8.08
N PHE A 545 -18.16 19.03 -9.25
CA PHE A 545 -17.39 20.17 -9.70
C PHE A 545 -18.35 21.35 -9.87
N ASN A 546 -18.04 22.45 -9.19
CA ASN A 546 -18.68 23.75 -9.34
C ASN A 546 -20.13 23.78 -8.80
N TYR A 547 -20.27 23.68 -7.47
CA TYR A 547 -21.49 24.13 -6.78
C TYR A 547 -21.67 25.65 -6.87
N ASN A 548 -20.67 26.39 -7.34
CA ASN A 548 -20.64 27.84 -7.57
C ASN A 548 -20.52 28.67 -6.27
N SER A 549 -21.23 28.34 -5.20
CA SER A 549 -21.14 29.05 -3.91
C SER A 549 -21.54 28.19 -2.71
N VAL A 550 -21.13 28.58 -1.50
CA VAL A 550 -21.53 27.91 -0.26
C VAL A 550 -23.05 27.87 -0.05
N ASN A 551 -23.77 28.89 -0.53
CA ASN A 551 -25.24 28.93 -0.44
C ASN A 551 -25.90 27.90 -1.36
N ALA A 552 -25.34 27.69 -2.54
CA ALA A 552 -25.80 26.65 -3.45
C ALA A 552 -25.48 25.25 -2.90
N THR A 553 -24.28 25.03 -2.34
CA THR A 553 -23.95 23.80 -1.61
C THR A 553 -24.94 23.54 -0.47
N ARG A 554 -25.22 24.55 0.36
CA ARG A 554 -26.19 24.46 1.46
C ARG A 554 -27.60 24.12 0.97
N SER A 555 -28.00 24.66 -0.18
CA SER A 555 -29.32 24.39 -0.77
C SER A 555 -29.44 22.93 -1.23
N VAL A 556 -28.42 22.38 -1.90
CA VAL A 556 -28.38 20.97 -2.31
C VAL A 556 -28.38 20.04 -1.10
N TRP A 557 -27.54 20.35 -0.11
CA TRP A 557 -27.47 19.62 1.17
C TRP A 557 -28.84 19.57 1.84
N LYS A 558 -29.47 20.74 2.03
CA LYS A 558 -30.78 20.84 2.69
C LYS A 558 -31.88 20.13 1.90
N ALA A 559 -31.94 20.30 0.58
CA ALA A 559 -32.96 19.67 -0.26
C ALA A 559 -32.90 18.13 -0.17
N ASN A 560 -31.70 17.55 -0.22
CA ASN A 560 -31.53 16.09 -0.11
C ASN A 560 -31.86 15.56 1.30
N ARG A 561 -31.53 16.31 2.36
CA ARG A 561 -31.94 15.98 3.73
C ARG A 561 -33.46 16.05 3.90
N ASP A 562 -34.10 17.12 3.43
CA ASP A 562 -35.55 17.32 3.51
C ASP A 562 -36.31 16.24 2.70
N ALA A 563 -35.73 15.76 1.60
CA ALA A 563 -36.24 14.63 0.82
C ALA A 563 -36.02 13.25 1.48
N GLY A 564 -35.27 13.19 2.59
CA GLY A 564 -34.98 11.97 3.34
C GLY A 564 -34.00 11.02 2.65
N ILE A 565 -33.08 11.56 1.84
CA ILE A 565 -31.93 10.83 1.29
C ILE A 565 -30.92 10.58 2.40
N PRO A 566 -30.54 9.31 2.69
CA PRO A 566 -29.45 9.04 3.63
C PRO A 566 -28.10 9.39 2.99
N PHE A 567 -27.39 10.38 3.53
CA PHE A 567 -25.99 10.70 3.17
C PHE A 567 -25.26 11.24 4.40
N ASP A 568 -23.95 10.98 4.50
CA ASP A 568 -23.12 11.32 5.66
C ASP A 568 -22.15 12.46 5.35
N VAL A 569 -21.80 12.66 4.07
CA VAL A 569 -20.64 13.50 3.71
C VAL A 569 -20.97 14.46 2.58
N GLN A 570 -20.76 15.76 2.82
CA GLN A 570 -20.78 16.80 1.80
C GLN A 570 -19.36 17.13 1.36
N TRP A 571 -19.21 17.36 0.05
CA TRP A 571 -17.92 17.67 -0.58
C TRP A 571 -18.01 18.99 -1.32
N ASN A 572 -16.86 19.64 -1.50
CA ASN A 572 -16.69 20.66 -2.53
C ASN A 572 -15.43 20.35 -3.33
N ASP A 573 -15.52 20.61 -4.63
CA ASP A 573 -14.42 20.57 -5.58
C ASP A 573 -13.62 21.88 -5.50
N ILE A 574 -12.75 22.16 -6.48
CA ILE A 574 -11.85 23.32 -6.51
C ILE A 574 -12.59 24.67 -6.48
N ASP A 575 -13.92 24.70 -6.61
CA ASP A 575 -14.72 25.91 -6.61
C ASP A 575 -14.70 26.67 -5.27
N TYR A 576 -14.40 25.98 -4.16
CA TYR A 576 -14.22 26.64 -2.86
C TYR A 576 -12.93 27.47 -2.78
N MET A 577 -11.92 27.12 -3.57
CA MET A 577 -10.59 27.70 -3.52
C MET A 577 -10.56 29.08 -4.17
N LYS A 578 -9.69 29.96 -3.68
CA LYS A 578 -9.41 31.24 -4.33
C LYS A 578 -8.47 31.00 -5.51
N ASP A 579 -8.92 31.35 -6.71
CA ASP A 579 -8.13 31.22 -7.95
C ASP A 579 -7.60 29.79 -8.19
N HIS A 580 -8.32 28.78 -7.66
CA HIS A 580 -7.97 27.34 -7.62
C HIS A 580 -6.61 27.05 -6.96
N ASN A 581 -6.23 27.82 -5.94
CA ASN A 581 -5.05 27.53 -5.12
C ASN A 581 -5.44 26.75 -3.86
N ASP A 582 -4.74 25.65 -3.60
CA ASP A 582 -4.89 24.87 -2.38
C ASP A 582 -4.79 25.72 -1.10
N PHE A 583 -5.44 25.23 -0.04
CA PHE A 583 -5.39 25.84 1.29
C PHE A 583 -5.87 27.31 1.31
N THR A 584 -6.72 27.70 0.37
CA THR A 584 -7.37 29.01 0.32
C THR A 584 -8.90 28.89 0.27
N ILE A 585 -9.60 30.01 0.50
CA ILE A 585 -11.05 30.11 0.37
C ILE A 585 -11.37 31.33 -0.51
N ASP A 586 -12.21 31.16 -1.52
CA ASP A 586 -12.82 32.28 -2.23
C ASP A 586 -13.76 33.03 -1.27
N THR A 587 -13.29 34.14 -0.71
CA THR A 587 -14.06 34.90 0.30
C THR A 587 -15.35 35.51 -0.23
N LYS A 588 -15.54 35.59 -1.56
CA LYS A 588 -16.77 36.14 -2.16
C LYS A 588 -17.85 35.06 -2.27
N ARG A 589 -17.50 33.89 -2.81
CA ARG A 589 -18.47 32.80 -3.08
C ARG A 589 -18.55 31.78 -1.94
N PHE A 590 -17.46 31.62 -1.18
CA PHE A 590 -17.29 30.61 -0.12
C PHE A 590 -16.86 31.21 1.22
N GLY A 591 -17.01 32.52 1.42
CA GLY A 591 -16.66 33.18 2.69
C GLY A 591 -17.39 32.61 3.93
N GLY A 592 -18.59 32.02 3.74
CA GLY A 592 -19.35 31.35 4.80
C GLY A 592 -19.10 29.84 4.94
N LEU A 593 -18.04 29.32 4.31
CA LEU A 593 -17.71 27.89 4.33
C LEU A 593 -17.41 27.37 5.75
N PRO A 594 -16.61 28.05 6.59
CA PRO A 594 -16.37 27.60 7.97
C PRO A 594 -17.66 27.44 8.79
N GLU A 595 -18.62 28.34 8.62
CA GLU A 595 -19.92 28.30 9.29
C GLU A 595 -20.78 27.16 8.78
N PHE A 596 -20.78 26.92 7.46
CA PHE A 596 -21.49 25.80 6.86
C PHE A 596 -20.93 24.44 7.35
N VAL A 597 -19.61 24.29 7.43
CA VAL A 597 -19.02 23.04 7.95
C VAL A 597 -19.43 22.80 9.42
N ARG A 598 -19.43 23.85 10.25
CA ARG A 598 -19.93 23.74 11.63
C ARG A 598 -21.43 23.38 11.70
N GLU A 599 -22.24 23.87 10.77
CA GLU A 599 -23.66 23.53 10.66
C GLU A 599 -23.87 22.06 10.33
N ILE A 600 -23.16 21.50 9.34
CA ILE A 600 -23.32 20.08 8.99
C ILE A 600 -22.74 19.16 10.09
N HIS A 601 -21.67 19.57 10.78
CA HIS A 601 -21.14 18.87 11.95
C HIS A 601 -22.16 18.82 13.10
N ALA A 602 -22.90 19.90 13.34
CA ALA A 602 -23.96 19.93 14.36
C ALA A 602 -25.10 18.94 14.07
N GLU A 603 -25.25 18.53 12.81
CA GLU A 603 -26.19 17.52 12.33
C GLU A 603 -25.60 16.10 12.30
N GLY A 604 -24.34 15.94 12.73
CA GLY A 604 -23.62 14.66 12.75
C GLY A 604 -23.09 14.21 11.39
N MET A 605 -22.92 15.14 10.44
CA MET A 605 -22.39 14.88 9.11
C MET A 605 -20.93 15.32 9.00
N HIS A 606 -20.27 14.97 7.90
CA HIS A 606 -18.85 15.19 7.66
C HIS A 606 -18.61 16.04 6.40
N TYR A 607 -17.44 16.68 6.35
CA TYR A 607 -17.01 17.51 5.22
C TYR A 607 -15.69 17.02 4.64
N VAL A 608 -15.60 16.88 3.31
CA VAL A 608 -14.35 16.52 2.62
C VAL A 608 -14.01 17.58 1.58
N ILE A 609 -12.74 17.96 1.52
CA ILE A 609 -12.19 18.92 0.56
C ILE A 609 -11.38 18.20 -0.52
N ILE A 610 -11.38 18.70 -1.75
CA ILE A 610 -10.34 18.39 -2.72
C ILE A 610 -9.04 19.14 -2.39
N VAL A 611 -7.89 18.53 -2.70
CA VAL A 611 -6.56 19.12 -2.65
C VAL A 611 -5.81 18.63 -3.88
N ASP A 612 -5.22 19.54 -4.64
CA ASP A 612 -4.47 19.19 -5.84
C ASP A 612 -2.98 18.96 -5.52
N ALA A 613 -2.31 18.15 -6.35
CA ALA A 613 -0.86 17.99 -6.27
C ALA A 613 -0.09 19.28 -6.60
N GLY A 614 -0.67 20.15 -7.44
CA GLY A 614 0.00 21.32 -8.01
C GLY A 614 -0.14 22.59 -7.17
N VAL A 615 0.98 23.22 -6.82
CA VAL A 615 1.00 24.49 -6.06
C VAL A 615 1.19 25.67 -7.01
N GLY A 616 0.24 26.61 -7.02
CA GLY A 616 0.35 27.83 -7.82
C GLY A 616 1.52 28.73 -7.41
N VAL A 617 2.17 29.37 -8.38
CA VAL A 617 3.27 30.30 -8.14
C VAL A 617 2.74 31.68 -7.76
N SER A 618 3.33 32.29 -6.73
CA SER A 618 3.03 33.67 -6.32
C SER A 618 4.14 34.63 -6.72
N ASP A 619 3.80 35.66 -7.49
CA ASP A 619 4.73 36.72 -7.90
C ASP A 619 5.16 37.65 -6.76
N LYS A 620 4.35 37.70 -5.68
CA LYS A 620 4.62 38.52 -4.50
C LYS A 620 4.97 37.61 -3.33
N PRO A 621 6.20 37.67 -2.80
CA PRO A 621 6.57 36.92 -1.60
C PRO A 621 5.64 37.26 -0.44
N GLY A 622 5.19 36.24 0.28
CA GLY A 622 4.32 36.36 1.46
C GLY A 622 2.83 36.43 1.16
N THR A 623 2.40 36.32 -0.11
CA THR A 623 0.97 36.33 -0.45
C THR A 623 0.35 34.95 -0.63
N TYR A 624 1.16 33.89 -0.73
CA TYR A 624 0.66 32.52 -0.84
C TYR A 624 1.59 31.55 -0.08
N PRO A 625 1.30 31.30 1.21
CA PRO A 625 2.16 30.50 2.08
C PRO A 625 2.56 29.11 1.56
N PRO A 626 1.69 28.32 0.91
CA PRO A 626 2.09 27.04 0.32
C PRO A 626 3.30 27.17 -0.62
N TYR A 627 3.26 28.13 -1.55
CA TYR A 627 4.40 28.39 -2.43
C TYR A 627 5.62 28.91 -1.67
N ASP A 628 5.44 29.95 -0.85
CA ASP A 628 6.54 30.62 -0.13
C ASP A 628 7.30 29.64 0.78
N ARG A 629 6.56 28.77 1.50
CA ARG A 629 7.14 27.75 2.40
C ARG A 629 7.80 26.63 1.61
N GLY A 630 7.19 26.18 0.51
CA GLY A 630 7.78 25.16 -0.37
C GLY A 630 9.12 25.61 -0.96
N VAL A 631 9.23 26.88 -1.40
CA VAL A 631 10.49 27.48 -1.84
C VAL A 631 11.50 27.55 -0.70
N ALA A 632 11.08 28.04 0.48
CA ALA A 632 11.97 28.18 1.63
C ALA A 632 12.53 26.83 2.13
N MET A 633 11.79 25.74 1.93
CA MET A 633 12.19 24.38 2.31
C MET A 633 12.89 23.60 1.18
N ASP A 634 12.99 24.19 -0.02
CA ASP A 634 13.60 23.61 -1.22
C ASP A 634 13.02 22.24 -1.61
N ILE A 635 11.68 22.10 -1.55
CA ILE A 635 10.98 20.82 -1.71
C ILE A 635 10.29 20.61 -3.05
N PHE A 636 10.39 21.55 -3.99
CA PHE A 636 9.72 21.39 -5.29
C PHE A 636 10.57 20.56 -6.24
N VAL A 637 9.89 19.81 -7.13
CA VAL A 637 10.51 19.08 -8.23
C VAL A 637 11.38 20.04 -9.06
N LYS A 638 12.60 19.60 -9.41
CA LYS A 638 13.55 20.42 -10.17
C LYS A 638 13.72 19.91 -11.58
N ASN A 639 14.05 20.79 -12.51
CA ASN A 639 14.48 20.42 -13.86
C ASN A 639 15.95 19.94 -13.87
N SER A 640 16.46 19.57 -15.04
CA SER A 640 17.85 19.12 -15.20
C SER A 640 18.90 20.18 -14.85
N THR A 641 18.57 21.48 -14.92
CA THR A 641 19.45 22.60 -14.52
C THR A 641 19.35 22.95 -13.03
N ASN A 642 18.67 22.14 -12.21
CA ASN A 642 18.42 22.33 -10.77
C ASN A 642 17.57 23.56 -10.43
N GLN A 643 16.79 24.08 -11.37
CA GLN A 643 15.77 25.10 -11.12
C GLN A 643 14.42 24.42 -10.85
N ILE A 644 13.50 25.09 -10.15
CA ILE A 644 12.16 24.56 -9.92
C ILE A 644 11.48 24.31 -11.28
N LEU A 645 10.94 23.11 -11.47
CA LEU A 645 10.18 22.77 -12.66
C LEU A 645 8.82 23.46 -12.61
N ILE A 646 8.44 24.08 -13.72
CA ILE A 646 7.21 24.85 -13.85
C ILE A 646 6.27 24.10 -14.80
N GLY A 647 5.04 23.84 -14.38
CA GLY A 647 3.95 23.29 -15.21
C GLY A 647 2.73 24.19 -15.19
N GLN A 648 1.57 23.59 -15.45
CA GLN A 648 0.28 24.26 -15.44
C GLN A 648 -0.81 23.26 -15.01
N VAL A 649 -1.62 23.64 -14.03
CA VAL A 649 -2.85 22.93 -13.64
C VAL A 649 -3.97 23.97 -13.44
N TRP A 650 -4.92 23.74 -12.51
CA TRP A 650 -6.12 24.55 -12.30
C TRP A 650 -5.87 25.97 -11.81
N ASN A 651 -4.81 26.19 -11.03
CA ASN A 651 -4.49 27.49 -10.47
C ASN A 651 -4.28 28.54 -11.55
N THR A 652 -4.60 29.80 -11.23
CA THR A 652 -4.32 30.91 -12.14
C THR A 652 -2.81 31.12 -12.24
N GLY A 653 -2.27 31.19 -13.46
CA GLY A 653 -0.82 31.30 -13.68
C GLY A 653 -0.12 29.94 -13.67
N VAL A 654 1.18 29.91 -13.44
CA VAL A 654 1.98 28.69 -13.54
C VAL A 654 2.01 27.89 -12.22
N THR A 655 2.34 26.60 -12.31
CA THR A 655 2.27 25.65 -11.20
C THR A 655 3.63 25.00 -10.92
N VAL A 656 3.91 24.68 -9.67
CA VAL A 656 5.07 23.89 -9.24
C VAL A 656 4.61 22.68 -8.46
N TYR A 657 5.41 21.62 -8.43
CA TYR A 657 5.00 20.32 -7.87
C TYR A 657 5.83 20.02 -6.62
N PRO A 658 5.22 19.79 -5.44
CA PRO A 658 5.92 19.24 -4.28
C PRO A 658 6.54 17.89 -4.63
N ASP A 659 7.78 17.68 -4.21
CA ASP A 659 8.43 16.38 -4.23
C ASP A 659 8.11 15.65 -2.91
N PHE A 660 7.08 14.81 -2.92
CA PHE A 660 6.67 14.06 -1.73
C PHE A 660 7.67 12.98 -1.28
N THR A 661 8.73 12.73 -2.08
CA THR A 661 9.85 11.85 -1.69
C THR A 661 10.90 12.59 -0.86
N HIS A 662 10.87 13.92 -0.86
CA HIS A 662 11.80 14.74 -0.09
C HIS A 662 11.50 14.65 1.43
N PRO A 663 12.51 14.47 2.30
CA PRO A 663 12.31 14.22 3.74
C PRO A 663 11.59 15.35 4.49
N ASN A 664 11.62 16.57 3.97
CA ASN A 664 10.92 17.72 4.56
C ASN A 664 9.46 17.83 4.12
N SER A 665 9.04 17.13 3.06
CA SER A 665 7.71 17.30 2.45
C SER A 665 6.57 16.90 3.38
N SER A 666 6.76 15.87 4.22
CA SER A 666 5.75 15.50 5.23
C SER A 666 5.51 16.64 6.23
N SER A 667 6.57 17.32 6.68
CA SER A 667 6.43 18.46 7.61
C SER A 667 5.81 19.69 6.95
N TYR A 668 6.15 19.96 5.70
CA TYR A 668 5.53 20.99 4.89
C TYR A 668 4.03 20.74 4.72
N TRP A 669 3.66 19.51 4.32
CA TRP A 669 2.28 19.12 4.06
C TRP A 669 1.43 19.18 5.33
N LEU A 670 1.94 18.66 6.45
CA LEU A 670 1.31 18.78 7.75
C LEU A 670 1.08 20.25 8.15
N GLU A 671 2.07 21.13 7.94
CA GLU A 671 1.93 22.56 8.24
C GLU A 671 0.79 23.19 7.42
N MET A 672 0.74 22.92 6.11
CA MET A 672 -0.29 23.46 5.22
C MET A 672 -1.69 22.96 5.57
N MET A 673 -1.85 21.63 5.68
CA MET A 673 -3.11 21.00 6.05
C MET A 673 -3.59 21.46 7.43
N SER A 674 -2.71 21.49 8.44
CA SER A 674 -3.06 21.91 9.81
C SER A 674 -3.50 23.36 9.87
N ASN A 675 -2.83 24.25 9.13
CA ASN A 675 -3.20 25.66 9.07
C ASN A 675 -4.56 25.86 8.40
N PHE A 676 -4.85 25.14 7.32
CA PHE A 676 -6.16 25.20 6.67
C PHE A 676 -7.27 24.59 7.55
N HIS A 677 -6.99 23.49 8.26
CA HIS A 677 -7.95 22.85 9.17
C HIS A 677 -8.42 23.77 10.31
N LYS A 678 -7.57 24.70 10.76
CA LYS A 678 -7.96 25.72 11.75
C LYS A 678 -9.04 26.68 11.23
N ALA A 679 -9.06 26.93 9.92
CA ALA A 679 -10.06 27.78 9.28
C ALA A 679 -11.31 26.97 8.89
N VAL A 680 -11.12 25.79 8.29
CA VAL A 680 -12.18 24.90 7.83
C VAL A 680 -11.95 23.53 8.47
N PRO A 681 -12.75 23.10 9.46
CA PRO A 681 -12.53 21.83 10.15
C PRO A 681 -13.02 20.66 9.28
N TYR A 682 -12.31 20.35 8.19
CA TYR A 682 -12.63 19.24 7.30
C TYR A 682 -12.28 17.87 7.92
N ASP A 683 -12.97 16.82 7.50
CA ASP A 683 -12.90 15.47 8.08
C ASP A 683 -12.06 14.47 7.28
N GLY A 684 -11.81 14.78 6.01
CA GLY A 684 -10.98 13.98 5.12
C GLY A 684 -10.49 14.81 3.94
N ALA A 685 -9.65 14.20 3.11
CA ALA A 685 -9.08 14.84 1.94
C ALA A 685 -9.28 13.97 0.69
N TRP A 686 -9.67 14.62 -0.39
CA TRP A 686 -9.65 14.08 -1.74
C TRP A 686 -8.41 14.62 -2.43
N ILE A 687 -7.42 13.76 -2.67
CA ILE A 687 -6.18 14.18 -3.35
C ILE A 687 -6.31 13.84 -4.84
N ASP A 688 -6.23 14.86 -5.68
CA ASP A 688 -6.46 14.77 -7.12
C ASP A 688 -5.28 15.32 -7.93
N MET A 689 -5.31 15.10 -9.25
CA MET A 689 -4.29 15.57 -10.19
C MET A 689 -2.88 15.01 -9.91
N ASN A 690 -2.81 13.84 -9.26
CA ASN A 690 -1.60 13.34 -8.62
C ASN A 690 -0.93 12.16 -9.33
N GLU A 691 -1.15 12.00 -10.63
CA GLU A 691 -0.34 11.11 -11.47
C GLU A 691 1.18 11.40 -11.44
N PRO A 692 1.69 12.67 -11.44
CA PRO A 692 1.04 13.99 -11.42
C PRO A 692 0.62 14.50 -12.79
N SER A 693 -0.58 15.08 -12.86
CA SER A 693 -1.13 15.70 -14.06
C SER A 693 -0.49 17.04 -14.36
N ASN A 694 -0.32 17.35 -15.65
CA ASN A 694 0.16 18.63 -16.13
C ASN A 694 -0.54 18.98 -17.44
N PHE A 695 -1.12 20.17 -17.55
CA PHE A 695 -1.74 20.65 -18.79
C PHE A 695 -0.72 21.03 -19.87
N ARG A 696 0.57 20.85 -19.58
CA ARG A 696 1.69 20.92 -20.52
C ARG A 696 2.37 19.56 -20.61
N ASP A 697 2.88 19.23 -21.79
CA ASP A 697 3.71 18.04 -21.97
C ASP A 697 5.13 18.33 -21.46
N GLY A 698 5.36 18.00 -20.20
CA GLY A 698 6.65 18.15 -19.54
C GLY A 698 6.79 19.43 -18.71
N THR A 699 7.06 20.57 -19.35
CA THR A 699 7.31 21.84 -18.67
C THR A 699 6.65 23.01 -19.40
N ALA A 700 6.22 24.03 -18.65
CA ALA A 700 5.71 25.29 -19.18
C ALA A 700 6.83 26.26 -19.59
N SER A 701 8.07 26.02 -19.13
CA SER A 701 9.23 26.85 -19.43
C SER A 701 10.49 26.01 -19.68
N GLY A 702 11.27 26.37 -20.71
CA GLY A 702 12.42 25.60 -21.16
C GLY A 702 12.03 24.37 -21.98
N SER A 703 12.86 23.34 -21.97
CA SER A 703 12.65 22.09 -22.70
C SER A 703 13.07 20.89 -21.86
N CYS A 704 12.31 19.78 -21.94
CA CYS A 704 12.75 18.51 -21.39
C CYS A 704 13.94 17.95 -22.18
N ALA A 705 14.79 17.15 -21.53
CA ALA A 705 15.74 16.33 -22.26
C ALA A 705 14.99 15.31 -23.14
N PRO A 706 15.54 14.94 -24.32
CA PRO A 706 14.97 13.86 -25.12
C PRO A 706 14.99 12.54 -24.31
N GLU A 707 13.87 11.82 -24.29
CA GLU A 707 13.70 10.62 -23.45
C GLU A 707 14.65 9.47 -23.86
N GLN A 708 15.12 9.47 -25.12
CA GLN A 708 16.07 8.51 -25.72
C GLN A 708 15.83 7.07 -25.23
N LEU A 709 14.58 6.61 -25.37
CA LEU A 709 14.18 5.27 -24.99
C LEU A 709 14.45 4.31 -26.16
N PRO A 710 15.23 3.23 -25.95
CA PRO A 710 15.41 2.21 -26.97
C PRO A 710 14.19 1.27 -27.08
N TYR A 711 13.25 1.40 -26.14
CA TYR A 711 11.92 0.79 -26.12
C TYR A 711 10.92 1.80 -25.55
N SER A 712 9.88 2.14 -26.31
CA SER A 712 8.77 2.96 -25.83
C SER A 712 7.58 2.04 -25.52
N PRO A 713 7.09 2.01 -24.27
CA PRO A 713 5.84 1.34 -23.93
C PRO A 713 4.65 1.86 -24.76
N HIS A 714 3.58 1.09 -24.85
CA HIS A 714 2.39 1.42 -25.65
C HIS A 714 1.47 2.44 -24.95
N THR A 715 2.07 3.53 -24.44
CA THR A 715 1.35 4.68 -23.92
C THR A 715 0.86 5.59 -25.04
N ASP A 716 -0.23 6.32 -24.81
CA ASP A 716 -0.69 7.35 -25.74
C ASP A 716 0.21 8.60 -25.66
N GLY A 717 1.15 8.70 -26.60
CA GLY A 717 2.12 9.81 -26.71
C GLY A 717 3.48 9.50 -26.09
N ASP A 718 4.30 10.53 -25.96
CA ASP A 718 5.57 10.47 -25.22
C ASP A 718 5.29 10.24 -23.72
N LEU A 719 6.28 9.78 -22.94
CA LEU A 719 6.05 9.58 -21.50
C LEU A 719 5.72 10.89 -20.77
N ARG A 720 6.28 12.02 -21.20
CA ARG A 720 5.97 13.36 -20.65
C ARG A 720 4.57 13.89 -20.98
N THR A 721 3.80 13.23 -21.84
CA THR A 721 2.48 13.75 -22.25
C THR A 721 1.53 13.79 -21.06
N HIS A 722 0.93 14.95 -20.82
CA HIS A 722 0.12 15.28 -19.64
C HIS A 722 0.81 15.08 -18.27
N THR A 723 2.15 15.15 -18.22
CA THR A 723 2.90 15.06 -16.94
C THR A 723 4.20 15.88 -16.99
N LEU A 724 5.15 15.61 -16.09
CA LEU A 724 6.41 16.33 -15.98
C LEU A 724 7.48 15.78 -16.94
N CYS A 725 8.58 16.52 -17.10
CA CYS A 725 9.73 16.01 -17.85
C CYS A 725 10.30 14.74 -17.20
N MET A 726 10.59 13.70 -17.98
CA MET A 726 11.16 12.44 -17.46
C MET A 726 12.53 12.61 -16.79
N ASP A 727 13.30 13.63 -17.19
CA ASP A 727 14.59 14.00 -16.59
C ASP A 727 14.46 14.95 -15.38
N ALA A 728 13.24 15.28 -14.96
CA ALA A 728 13.02 16.07 -13.75
C ALA A 728 13.55 15.32 -12.52
N LYS A 729 14.13 16.07 -11.58
CA LYS A 729 14.84 15.57 -10.41
C LYS A 729 13.94 15.67 -9.17
N GLN A 730 13.81 14.55 -8.49
CA GLN A 730 13.22 14.41 -7.16
C GLN A 730 14.27 13.81 -6.22
N TYR A 731 14.01 13.83 -4.91
CA TYR A 731 14.91 13.34 -3.88
C TYR A 731 15.18 11.85 -4.03
N ALA A 732 14.15 11.06 -4.37
CA ALA A 732 14.25 9.63 -4.56
C ALA A 732 14.84 9.19 -5.92
N GLY A 733 14.87 10.07 -6.92
CA GLY A 733 15.33 9.72 -8.27
C GLY A 733 14.86 10.68 -9.35
N VAL A 734 15.12 10.33 -10.61
CA VAL A 734 14.57 11.06 -11.77
C VAL A 734 13.10 10.68 -11.96
N HIS A 735 12.31 11.59 -12.54
CA HIS A 735 10.87 11.39 -12.69
C HIS A 735 10.53 10.13 -13.51
N ALA A 736 11.37 9.73 -14.48
CA ALA A 736 11.22 8.44 -15.18
C ALA A 736 11.15 7.20 -14.26
N ASP A 737 11.79 7.25 -13.09
CA ASP A 737 11.79 6.17 -12.09
C ASP A 737 10.64 6.31 -11.09
N VAL A 738 10.36 7.54 -10.65
CA VAL A 738 9.46 7.81 -9.52
C VAL A 738 8.09 8.37 -9.93
N HIS A 739 7.81 8.55 -11.22
CA HIS A 739 6.54 9.07 -11.73
C HIS A 739 5.35 8.28 -11.14
N ASN A 740 5.33 6.96 -11.33
CA ASN A 740 4.27 6.11 -10.80
C ASN A 740 4.21 6.07 -9.27
N LEU A 741 5.21 6.62 -8.55
CA LEU A 741 5.24 6.68 -7.09
C LEU A 741 4.69 8.00 -6.52
N TYR A 742 4.45 9.01 -7.36
CA TYR A 742 4.06 10.35 -6.91
C TYR A 742 2.82 10.28 -5.99
N SER A 743 1.77 9.61 -6.45
CA SER A 743 0.50 9.47 -5.75
C SER A 743 0.60 8.74 -4.41
N ILE A 744 1.32 7.61 -4.33
CA ILE A 744 1.46 6.90 -3.06
C ILE A 744 2.27 7.73 -2.05
N THR A 745 3.27 8.49 -2.50
CA THR A 745 4.05 9.35 -1.59
C THR A 745 3.26 10.54 -1.08
N GLU A 746 2.38 11.13 -1.90
CA GLU A 746 1.40 12.13 -1.45
C GLU A 746 0.36 11.53 -0.49
N ALA A 747 -0.19 10.36 -0.81
CA ALA A 747 -1.17 9.66 0.04
C ALA A 747 -0.60 9.38 1.43
N VAL A 748 0.67 8.95 1.50
CA VAL A 748 1.40 8.73 2.76
C VAL A 748 1.55 10.03 3.54
N ALA A 749 1.98 11.12 2.91
CA ALA A 749 2.12 12.42 3.56
C ALA A 749 0.78 12.92 4.10
N THR A 750 -0.30 12.76 3.31
CA THR A 750 -1.67 13.15 3.67
C THR A 750 -2.22 12.30 4.81
N TYR A 751 -1.97 10.99 4.80
CA TYR A 751 -2.45 10.06 5.83
C TYR A 751 -1.91 10.42 7.21
N PHE A 752 -0.60 10.59 7.33
CA PHE A 752 0.00 10.95 8.60
C PHE A 752 -0.38 12.37 9.04
N SER A 753 -0.54 13.30 8.09
CA SER A 753 -1.00 14.65 8.40
C SER A 753 -2.41 14.65 8.99
N LEU A 754 -3.37 13.97 8.36
CA LEU A 754 -4.74 13.86 8.85
C LEU A 754 -4.83 13.14 10.20
N ALA A 755 -4.04 12.07 10.38
CA ALA A 755 -3.99 11.34 11.64
C ALA A 755 -3.54 12.25 12.80
N GLU A 756 -2.54 13.10 12.55
CA GLU A 756 -2.04 14.05 13.54
C GLU A 756 -3.01 15.22 13.78
N ILE A 757 -3.56 15.80 12.72
CA ILE A 757 -4.48 16.95 12.79
C ILE A 757 -5.76 16.59 13.54
N ARG A 758 -6.34 15.42 13.23
CA ARG A 758 -7.65 15.02 13.76
C ARG A 758 -7.56 14.15 15.00
N GLY A 759 -6.45 13.42 15.20
CA GLY A 759 -6.36 12.39 16.24
C GLY A 759 -7.35 11.24 16.05
N LYS A 760 -7.85 11.05 14.82
CA LYS A 760 -8.88 10.10 14.39
C LYS A 760 -8.39 9.33 13.16
N ARG A 761 -9.18 8.38 12.65
CA ARG A 761 -8.78 7.66 11.43
C ARG A 761 -8.77 8.63 10.23
N PRO A 762 -7.70 8.65 9.43
CA PRO A 762 -7.68 9.39 8.19
C PRO A 762 -8.72 8.84 7.21
N PHE A 763 -9.36 9.74 6.47
CA PHE A 763 -10.12 9.37 5.28
C PHE A 763 -9.52 10.11 4.09
N ILE A 764 -9.02 9.33 3.13
CA ILE A 764 -8.39 9.82 1.91
C ILE A 764 -8.97 9.06 0.73
N ILE A 765 -9.27 9.78 -0.35
CA ILE A 765 -9.60 9.22 -1.66
C ILE A 765 -8.60 9.83 -2.65
N THR A 766 -7.82 8.99 -3.34
CA THR A 766 -6.76 9.40 -4.29
C THR A 766 -7.11 9.00 -5.71
N ARG A 767 -6.73 9.82 -6.71
CA ARG A 767 -6.93 9.47 -8.13
C ARG A 767 -5.87 8.49 -8.55
N SER A 768 -4.63 8.91 -8.62
CA SER A 768 -3.56 8.02 -9.02
C SER A 768 -3.24 7.02 -7.90
N SER A 769 -2.73 5.84 -8.28
CA SER A 769 -2.34 4.80 -7.35
C SER A 769 -1.10 4.02 -7.79
N PHE A 770 -0.38 3.49 -6.82
CA PHE A 770 0.65 2.47 -7.00
C PHE A 770 0.42 1.28 -6.07
N VAL A 771 1.25 0.25 -6.18
CA VAL A 771 1.30 -0.90 -5.28
C VAL A 771 1.41 -0.43 -3.82
N GLY A 772 0.47 -0.86 -2.98
CA GLY A 772 0.43 -0.50 -1.55
C GLY A 772 -0.46 0.69 -1.18
N THR A 773 -1.03 1.40 -2.15
CA THR A 773 -1.87 2.59 -1.91
C THR A 773 -3.02 2.33 -0.93
N GLY A 774 -3.63 1.14 -0.98
CA GLY A 774 -4.73 0.74 -0.12
C GLY A 774 -4.42 0.74 1.39
N LYS A 775 -3.14 0.73 1.78
CA LYS A 775 -2.72 0.90 3.18
C LYS A 775 -2.96 2.32 3.71
N TYR A 776 -3.11 3.30 2.84
CA TYR A 776 -3.19 4.72 3.20
C TYR A 776 -4.44 5.43 2.67
N SER A 777 -5.00 4.98 1.54
CA SER A 777 -6.09 5.68 0.87
C SER A 777 -7.07 4.72 0.21
N GLY A 778 -8.32 5.17 0.05
CA GLY A 778 -9.24 4.63 -0.96
C GLY A 778 -8.99 5.28 -2.32
N HIS A 779 -9.81 4.90 -3.30
CA HIS A 779 -9.69 5.31 -4.70
C HIS A 779 -11.07 5.45 -5.35
N TRP A 780 -11.16 6.09 -6.52
CA TRP A 780 -12.37 6.13 -7.34
C TRP A 780 -12.02 6.01 -8.83
N SER A 781 -12.99 5.59 -9.65
CA SER A 781 -12.85 5.31 -11.10
C SER A 781 -12.36 6.46 -11.99
N GLY A 782 -12.08 7.63 -11.43
CA GLY A 782 -11.83 8.85 -12.19
C GLY A 782 -13.04 9.29 -13.03
N ASP A 783 -12.73 9.97 -14.13
CA ASP A 783 -13.63 10.81 -14.90
C ASP A 783 -14.47 10.01 -15.92
N ILE A 784 -15.26 9.07 -15.43
CA ILE A 784 -16.15 8.22 -16.24
C ILE A 784 -17.32 9.01 -16.86
N SER A 785 -17.86 8.50 -17.97
CA SER A 785 -18.98 9.10 -18.70
C SER A 785 -20.34 8.71 -18.13
N SER A 786 -21.31 9.61 -18.30
CA SER A 786 -22.72 9.41 -17.97
C SER A 786 -23.44 8.53 -19.00
N ASP A 787 -22.99 7.28 -19.14
CA ASP A 787 -23.59 6.29 -20.03
C ASP A 787 -23.68 4.87 -19.43
N TRP A 788 -24.42 3.99 -20.09
CA TRP A 788 -24.64 2.62 -19.64
C TRP A 788 -23.41 1.72 -19.74
N HIS A 789 -22.50 2.02 -20.68
CA HIS A 789 -21.27 1.27 -20.86
C HIS A 789 -20.34 1.52 -19.67
N ASP A 790 -20.12 2.78 -19.32
CA ASP A 790 -19.27 3.14 -18.19
C ASP A 790 -19.87 2.67 -16.86
N MET A 791 -21.20 2.76 -16.65
CA MET A 791 -21.86 2.14 -15.50
C MET A 791 -21.55 0.63 -15.40
N LYS A 792 -21.58 -0.09 -16.52
CA LYS A 792 -21.25 -1.53 -16.57
C LYS A 792 -19.76 -1.77 -16.28
N MET A 793 -18.87 -0.92 -16.79
CA MET A 793 -17.42 -1.06 -16.63
C MET A 793 -16.93 -0.76 -15.21
N THR A 794 -17.73 -0.08 -14.38
CA THR A 794 -17.41 0.06 -12.94
C THR A 794 -17.28 -1.30 -12.21
N ILE A 795 -18.01 -2.34 -12.64
CA ILE A 795 -18.03 -3.64 -11.98
C ILE A 795 -16.66 -4.36 -12.09
N PRO A 796 -16.10 -4.61 -13.29
CA PRO A 796 -14.78 -5.23 -13.40
C PRO A 796 -13.66 -4.38 -12.76
N GLU A 797 -13.79 -3.06 -12.77
CA GLU A 797 -12.85 -2.15 -12.11
C GLU A 797 -12.86 -2.32 -10.58
N LEU A 798 -14.04 -2.29 -9.94
CA LEU A 798 -14.19 -2.55 -8.50
C LEU A 798 -13.61 -3.89 -8.07
N LEU A 799 -13.83 -4.93 -8.88
CA LEU A 799 -13.28 -6.25 -8.63
C LEU A 799 -11.75 -6.25 -8.74
N SER A 800 -11.19 -5.53 -9.71
CA SER A 800 -9.74 -5.39 -9.90
C SER A 800 -9.08 -4.66 -8.73
N PHE A 801 -9.64 -3.54 -8.27
CA PHE A 801 -9.13 -2.81 -7.11
C PHE A 801 -9.24 -3.60 -5.80
N SER A 802 -10.23 -4.49 -5.69
CA SER A 802 -10.31 -5.45 -4.58
C SER A 802 -9.13 -6.44 -4.61
N LEU A 803 -8.68 -6.88 -5.79
CA LEU A 803 -7.46 -7.69 -5.94
C LEU A 803 -6.19 -6.89 -5.61
N PHE A 804 -6.18 -5.59 -5.95
CA PHE A 804 -5.05 -4.69 -5.68
C PHE A 804 -4.93 -4.29 -4.21
N GLY A 805 -5.80 -4.78 -3.33
CA GLY A 805 -5.78 -4.46 -1.91
C GLY A 805 -6.26 -3.03 -1.62
N ILE A 806 -7.13 -2.48 -2.48
CA ILE A 806 -7.75 -1.16 -2.33
C ILE A 806 -9.28 -1.35 -2.23
N PRO A 807 -9.79 -1.92 -1.12
CA PRO A 807 -11.21 -2.25 -0.99
C PRO A 807 -12.11 -1.02 -0.85
N MET A 808 -11.57 0.12 -0.44
CA MET A 808 -12.28 1.40 -0.39
C MET A 808 -12.30 2.05 -1.78
N MET A 809 -12.99 1.39 -2.71
CA MET A 809 -13.12 1.80 -4.12
C MET A 809 -14.58 2.08 -4.47
N GLY A 810 -14.78 3.00 -5.40
CA GLY A 810 -16.08 3.43 -5.89
C GLY A 810 -16.00 4.03 -7.29
N ALA A 811 -17.14 4.38 -7.86
CA ALA A 811 -17.23 5.13 -9.10
C ALA A 811 -18.19 6.30 -8.91
N ASP A 812 -18.05 7.34 -9.73
CA ASP A 812 -18.93 8.51 -9.68
C ASP A 812 -20.33 8.14 -10.15
N ILE A 813 -21.24 7.97 -9.19
CA ILE A 813 -22.59 7.47 -9.43
C ILE A 813 -23.35 8.47 -10.30
N CYS A 814 -24.01 7.93 -11.34
CA CYS A 814 -24.68 8.64 -12.43
C CYS A 814 -23.76 9.12 -13.57
N GLY A 815 -22.43 8.97 -13.41
CA GLY A 815 -21.39 9.37 -14.36
C GLY A 815 -20.86 10.78 -14.07
N PHE A 816 -19.61 11.06 -14.39
CA PHE A 816 -19.00 12.37 -14.19
C PHE A 816 -19.13 13.26 -15.44
N ASN A 817 -18.74 12.73 -16.60
CA ASN A 817 -18.71 13.44 -17.87
C ASN A 817 -20.05 13.34 -18.61
N GLY A 818 -20.60 14.51 -19.00
CA GLY A 818 -21.83 14.62 -19.78
C GLY A 818 -23.12 14.45 -18.97
N ASP A 819 -24.25 14.73 -19.61
CA ASP A 819 -25.55 14.73 -18.95
C ASP A 819 -26.08 13.31 -18.74
N THR A 820 -26.33 12.96 -17.48
CA THR A 820 -27.03 11.71 -17.14
C THR A 820 -28.51 11.78 -17.51
N THR A 821 -29.18 10.62 -17.53
CA THR A 821 -30.65 10.55 -17.70
C THR A 821 -31.32 10.09 -16.41
N VAL A 822 -32.60 10.42 -16.24
CA VAL A 822 -33.39 9.95 -15.08
C VAL A 822 -33.33 8.43 -14.94
N GLU A 823 -33.41 7.68 -16.04
CA GLU A 823 -33.36 6.21 -15.99
C GLU A 823 -31.96 5.69 -15.65
N LEU A 824 -30.92 6.24 -16.29
CA LEU A 824 -29.53 5.85 -16.00
C LEU A 824 -29.21 6.14 -14.54
N CYS A 825 -29.44 7.36 -14.06
CA CYS A 825 -29.12 7.75 -12.69
C CYS A 825 -29.93 6.96 -11.66
N LYS A 826 -31.21 6.64 -11.95
CA LYS A 826 -32.02 5.72 -11.14
C LYS A 826 -31.34 4.34 -11.01
N ARG A 827 -30.83 3.76 -12.09
CA ARG A 827 -30.13 2.45 -12.06
C ARG A 827 -28.77 2.54 -11.40
N TRP A 828 -28.04 3.62 -11.65
CA TRP A 828 -26.73 3.80 -11.06
C TRP A 828 -26.81 4.04 -9.56
N MET A 829 -27.81 4.76 -9.06
CA MET A 829 -28.07 4.88 -7.61
C MET A 829 -28.39 3.53 -6.96
N GLN A 830 -29.02 2.60 -7.69
CA GLN A 830 -29.27 1.23 -7.20
C GLN A 830 -27.97 0.42 -7.11
N LEU A 831 -27.15 0.46 -8.16
CA LEU A 831 -25.85 -0.23 -8.21
C LEU A 831 -24.85 0.38 -7.21
N GLY A 832 -24.68 1.69 -7.25
CA GLY A 832 -23.70 2.45 -6.50
C GLY A 832 -23.93 2.46 -5.00
N ALA A 833 -25.15 2.17 -4.54
CA ALA A 833 -25.43 1.90 -3.12
C ALA A 833 -24.64 0.69 -2.59
N PHE A 834 -24.13 -0.19 -3.47
CA PHE A 834 -23.32 -1.37 -3.09
C PHE A 834 -21.81 -1.17 -3.33
N TYR A 835 -21.36 -0.03 -3.86
CA TYR A 835 -19.93 0.28 -3.92
C TYR A 835 -19.37 0.50 -2.51
N PRO A 836 -18.19 -0.02 -2.14
CA PRO A 836 -17.58 0.26 -0.84
C PRO A 836 -17.45 1.76 -0.55
N PHE A 837 -16.92 2.53 -1.51
CA PHE A 837 -17.00 3.98 -1.53
C PHE A 837 -18.18 4.41 -2.43
N SER A 838 -19.17 5.09 -1.86
CA SER A 838 -20.43 5.42 -2.55
C SER A 838 -20.61 6.93 -2.66
N ARG A 839 -20.20 7.51 -3.79
CA ARG A 839 -20.27 8.95 -4.07
C ARG A 839 -21.02 9.23 -5.37
N ASN A 840 -21.97 10.16 -5.34
CA ASN A 840 -22.45 10.82 -6.55
C ASN A 840 -21.63 12.10 -6.73
N HIS A 841 -20.99 12.21 -7.89
CA HIS A 841 -20.15 13.34 -8.28
C HIS A 841 -20.40 13.64 -9.76
N ASN A 842 -20.14 14.87 -10.18
CA ASN A 842 -20.59 15.39 -11.47
C ASN A 842 -19.62 16.47 -11.97
N SER A 843 -19.52 16.64 -13.29
CA SER A 843 -18.71 17.68 -13.90
C SER A 843 -19.32 19.09 -13.80
N ASP A 844 -18.52 20.11 -14.13
CA ASP A 844 -18.86 21.53 -14.05
C ASP A 844 -20.01 21.93 -15.00
N ARG A 845 -20.06 21.34 -16.20
CA ARG A 845 -20.98 21.71 -17.28
C ARG A 845 -22.23 20.84 -17.36
N ALA A 846 -22.24 19.68 -16.71
CA ALA A 846 -23.38 18.77 -16.74
C ALA A 846 -24.57 19.29 -15.91
N ILE A 847 -25.77 18.86 -16.29
CA ILE A 847 -26.99 19.10 -15.51
C ILE A 847 -26.82 18.62 -14.07
N ALA A 848 -27.51 19.27 -13.12
CA ALA A 848 -27.48 18.82 -11.73
C ALA A 848 -28.04 17.39 -11.61
N GLN A 849 -27.33 16.51 -10.90
CA GLN A 849 -27.68 15.09 -10.79
C GLN A 849 -27.72 14.53 -9.37
N ASP A 850 -27.82 15.38 -8.36
CA ASP A 850 -28.16 14.91 -7.02
C ASP A 850 -29.57 14.26 -7.04
N PRO A 851 -29.89 13.35 -6.12
CA PRO A 851 -31.15 12.61 -6.19
C PRO A 851 -32.40 13.48 -6.32
N VAL A 852 -32.43 14.66 -5.69
CA VAL A 852 -33.56 15.58 -5.76
C VAL A 852 -33.64 16.29 -7.11
N SER A 853 -32.52 16.73 -7.68
CA SER A 853 -32.50 17.40 -8.98
C SER A 853 -32.96 16.49 -10.13
N MET A 854 -32.71 15.18 -10.02
CA MET A 854 -33.13 14.18 -11.02
C MET A 854 -34.59 13.74 -10.90
N GLY A 855 -35.31 14.24 -9.89
CA GLY A 855 -36.75 14.08 -9.74
C GLY A 855 -37.21 12.82 -8.99
N PRO A 856 -38.54 12.64 -8.84
CA PRO A 856 -39.12 11.70 -7.88
C PRO A 856 -38.70 10.24 -8.07
N ALA A 857 -38.50 9.80 -9.31
CA ALA A 857 -38.08 8.43 -9.61
C ALA A 857 -36.68 8.11 -9.08
N VAL A 858 -35.74 9.07 -9.15
CA VAL A 858 -34.40 8.91 -8.61
C VAL A 858 -34.41 9.04 -7.09
N VAL A 859 -35.21 9.97 -6.52
CA VAL A 859 -35.41 10.07 -5.07
C VAL A 859 -35.91 8.75 -4.47
N GLU A 860 -36.93 8.13 -5.06
CA GLU A 860 -37.49 6.86 -4.56
C GLU A 860 -36.45 5.73 -4.61
N ALA A 861 -35.78 5.56 -5.75
CA ALA A 861 -34.75 4.53 -5.93
C ALA A 861 -33.56 4.74 -4.98
N SER A 862 -33.12 5.99 -4.82
CA SER A 862 -32.03 6.37 -3.92
C SER A 862 -32.39 6.08 -2.47
N ARG A 863 -33.58 6.52 -2.00
CA ARG A 863 -34.05 6.24 -0.63
C ARG A 863 -34.07 4.75 -0.34
N LYS A 864 -34.62 3.94 -1.26
CA LYS A 864 -34.73 2.50 -1.08
C LYS A 864 -33.35 1.83 -1.01
N SER A 865 -32.48 2.14 -1.97
CA SER A 865 -31.16 1.49 -2.10
C SER A 865 -30.21 1.94 -1.00
N LEU A 866 -30.18 3.24 -0.69
CA LEU A 866 -29.33 3.78 0.38
C LEU A 866 -29.81 3.34 1.76
N ARG A 867 -31.12 3.26 2.04
CA ARG A 867 -31.58 2.70 3.34
C ARG A 867 -31.16 1.25 3.52
N LEU A 868 -31.16 0.45 2.45
CA LEU A 868 -30.61 -0.90 2.48
C LEU A 868 -29.11 -0.89 2.76
N ARG A 869 -28.33 -0.05 2.06
CA ARG A 869 -26.91 0.17 2.35
C ARG A 869 -26.67 0.49 3.82
N TYR A 870 -27.39 1.45 4.38
CA TYR A 870 -27.23 1.89 5.77
C TYR A 870 -27.56 0.77 6.77
N ARG A 871 -28.53 -0.09 6.45
CA ARG A 871 -28.80 -1.31 7.23
C ARG A 871 -27.67 -2.33 7.16
N LEU A 872 -26.93 -2.36 6.06
CA LEU A 872 -25.80 -3.27 5.82
C LEU A 872 -24.44 -2.71 6.26
N LEU A 873 -24.35 -1.46 6.73
CA LEU A 873 -23.07 -0.87 7.16
C LEU A 873 -22.32 -1.69 8.23
N PRO A 874 -22.97 -2.31 9.24
CA PRO A 874 -22.26 -3.20 10.16
C PRO A 874 -21.60 -4.39 9.47
N TYR A 875 -22.23 -4.91 8.41
CA TYR A 875 -21.67 -5.99 7.59
C TYR A 875 -20.50 -5.48 6.75
N TYR A 876 -20.65 -4.36 6.03
CA TYR A 876 -19.55 -3.73 5.28
C TYR A 876 -18.36 -3.43 6.19
N TYR A 877 -18.61 -2.85 7.36
CA TYR A 877 -17.55 -2.51 8.31
C TYR A 877 -16.84 -3.76 8.86
N THR A 878 -17.57 -4.86 9.07
CA THR A 878 -16.96 -6.15 9.41
C THR A 878 -16.09 -6.68 8.26
N LEU A 879 -16.52 -6.54 7.00
CA LEU A 879 -15.70 -6.90 5.85
C LEU A 879 -14.42 -6.05 5.76
N PHE A 880 -14.51 -4.75 6.02
CA PHE A 880 -13.34 -3.87 6.08
C PHE A 880 -12.40 -4.24 7.23
N TRP A 881 -12.92 -4.62 8.39
CA TRP A 881 -12.10 -5.16 9.48
C TRP A 881 -11.37 -6.43 9.05
N ARG A 882 -12.05 -7.36 8.36
CA ARG A 882 -11.40 -8.57 7.82
C ARG A 882 -10.35 -8.24 6.77
N ALA A 883 -10.59 -7.25 5.91
CA ALA A 883 -9.61 -6.77 4.94
C ALA A 883 -8.38 -6.19 5.65
N HIS A 884 -8.59 -5.36 6.66
CA HIS A 884 -7.53 -4.73 7.45
C HIS A 884 -6.67 -5.73 8.23
N VAL A 885 -7.30 -6.76 8.83
CA VAL A 885 -6.60 -7.73 9.70
C VAL A 885 -6.04 -8.91 8.91
N TYR A 886 -6.83 -9.47 8.00
CA TYR A 886 -6.52 -10.74 7.31
C TYR A 886 -6.21 -10.57 5.82
N GLY A 887 -6.48 -9.41 5.23
CA GLY A 887 -6.31 -9.18 3.78
C GLY A 887 -7.42 -9.78 2.93
N ASP A 888 -8.60 -9.99 3.51
CA ASP A 888 -9.79 -10.39 2.76
C ASP A 888 -10.25 -9.28 1.81
N THR A 889 -11.09 -9.64 0.83
CA THR A 889 -11.75 -8.68 -0.06
C THR A 889 -13.13 -8.26 0.46
N VAL A 890 -13.53 -7.02 0.19
CA VAL A 890 -14.87 -6.50 0.52
C VAL A 890 -15.85 -6.82 -0.59
N VAL A 891 -15.62 -6.30 -1.80
CA VAL A 891 -16.29 -6.75 -3.02
C VAL A 891 -15.48 -7.90 -3.59
N ARG A 892 -16.16 -8.98 -3.99
CA ARG A 892 -15.48 -10.20 -4.44
C ARG A 892 -16.10 -10.78 -5.71
N PRO A 893 -15.28 -11.31 -6.63
CA PRO A 893 -15.79 -12.07 -7.77
C PRO A 893 -16.50 -13.33 -7.29
N LEU A 894 -17.49 -13.81 -8.05
CA LEU A 894 -18.24 -15.00 -7.64
C LEU A 894 -17.36 -16.25 -7.47
N PHE A 895 -16.31 -16.42 -8.26
CA PHE A 895 -15.44 -17.60 -8.17
C PHE A 895 -14.53 -17.64 -6.92
N PHE A 896 -14.55 -16.59 -6.09
CA PHE A 896 -13.86 -16.60 -4.79
C PHE A 896 -14.63 -17.40 -3.72
N GLU A 897 -15.93 -17.65 -3.95
CA GLU A 897 -16.86 -18.39 -3.09
C GLU A 897 -17.26 -19.71 -3.78
#